data_AF-A0A836Q803-F1
#
_entry.id   AF-A0A836Q803-F1
#
_cell.length_a   1.000
_cell.length_b   1.000
_cell.length_c   1.000
_cell.angle_alpha   90.00
_cell.angle_beta   90.00
_cell.angle_gamma   90.00
#
_symmetry.space_group_name_H-M   'P 1'
#
loop_
_entity.id
_entity.type
_entity.pdbx_description
1 polymer ?
#
loop_
_entity_poly.entity_id
_entity_poly.type
_entity_poly.pdbx_seq_one_letter_code
_entity_poly.pdbx_strand_id
1 'polypeptide(L)'
;MPRRTDISKILIIGSGPIRIGQACEFDYSGTQACQALRQEGYEVILVNSNPATIMTDPEVAQRTYIEPLTVEFVEAVIAREKPQALLPTMGGQTALNIAVNLHEQGILQRHGVELIGATMEAINVAEDRALFRNRMVEIGEPVPRSFIVHSIEEVEQFKNEIPIPCIIRPAFTLGGTGSGAAETYEELVAACRIGLAASPVSEVLVEESVTGWKEIELEVVRDKNDNFIVVCGIENLDPMGVHTGDSITVAPIQTLSDREYQTLRDSAAKVIRAIGVDCGGSNIQYAVNPENGAYTVIEMNPRVSRSSALASKATGYSIAKVAAKLAVGFTLDELTNDVAGISACFEPSIDYVVTKIPRFNFDKFYGAKDNLGTEMRSVGEVMAVGTTFAESMHKALRSLELNLAGFTETPGRTCPTHEVLTKRLATPSRYRLTDIATAFAQGWTVEEVQRVSKIDPWFLHNLKEISDNELGARSVIAKIIENFGLKALFQEFEAGLLKRLKREFFSDAQIASFINAAVGRETATEGAVYAFRQRLGLHPVYKAIDTCAGEFPTKTNYLYSTYAPAREEYKPDDAKKVVILGSGPNRIGQAIEFDYCCVQASLAIKEQGMKAIIVNCNPETVSTDYDVSDVLYFEPLTLESVSNILSLEKPDGVIVQF
;
A
#
# COMPACT_ATOMS: atom_id res chain seq x y z
N MET A 1 -2.56 17.54 29.97
CA MET A 1 -4.00 17.20 30.08
C MET A 1 -4.28 16.27 28.91
N PRO A 2 -4.47 14.97 29.18
CA PRO A 2 -4.38 13.95 28.14
C PRO A 2 -5.60 13.90 27.21
N ARG A 3 -6.80 14.16 27.74
CA ARG A 3 -8.07 14.15 26.99
C ARG A 3 -8.75 15.51 27.01
N ARG A 4 -9.28 15.98 25.87
CA ARG A 4 -10.12 17.19 25.78
C ARG A 4 -11.47 16.99 26.46
N THR A 5 -11.78 17.86 27.44
CA THR A 5 -13.02 17.80 28.24
C THR A 5 -14.13 18.73 27.76
N ASP A 6 -13.80 19.63 26.83
CA ASP A 6 -14.73 20.55 26.19
C ASP A 6 -15.52 19.90 25.04
N ILE A 7 -15.06 18.75 24.54
CA ILE A 7 -15.73 17.91 23.55
C ILE A 7 -16.31 16.69 24.25
N SER A 8 -17.54 16.31 23.88
CA SER A 8 -18.18 15.06 24.32
C SER A 8 -18.72 14.24 23.15
N LYS A 9 -19.04 14.89 22.03
CA LYS A 9 -19.70 14.34 20.86
C LYS A 9 -18.96 14.74 19.59
N ILE A 10 -18.54 13.74 18.81
CA ILE A 10 -17.68 13.90 17.65
C ILE A 10 -18.38 13.30 16.43
N LEU A 11 -18.46 14.07 15.35
CA LEU A 11 -18.89 13.60 14.04
C LEU A 11 -17.67 13.13 13.24
N ILE A 12 -17.75 11.94 12.67
CA ILE A 12 -16.81 11.41 11.67
C ILE A 12 -17.55 11.30 10.34
N ILE A 13 -16.88 11.70 9.25
CA ILE A 13 -17.37 11.52 7.89
C ILE A 13 -16.59 10.37 7.25
N GLY A 14 -17.31 9.33 6.81
CA GLY A 14 -16.72 8.21 6.06
C GLY A 14 -16.40 8.57 4.61
N SER A 15 -15.85 7.61 3.87
CA SER A 15 -15.42 7.81 2.48
C SER A 15 -16.54 7.68 1.44
N GLY A 16 -17.63 7.00 1.79
CA GLY A 16 -18.71 6.66 0.87
C GLY A 16 -18.40 5.38 0.08
N PRO A 17 -19.02 5.20 -1.11
CA PRO A 17 -18.82 4.00 -1.90
C PRO A 17 -17.38 3.87 -2.40
N ILE A 18 -16.92 2.62 -2.48
CA ILE A 18 -15.60 2.25 -3.01
C ILE A 18 -15.47 2.71 -4.47
N ARG A 19 -14.37 3.38 -4.78
CA ARG A 19 -13.97 3.78 -6.14
C ARG A 19 -12.46 3.63 -6.32
N ILE A 20 -12.00 3.60 -7.57
CA ILE A 20 -10.55 3.64 -7.86
C ILE A 20 -9.94 4.88 -7.18
N GLY A 21 -8.84 4.69 -6.45
CA GLY A 21 -8.16 5.73 -5.68
C GLY A 21 -8.80 6.08 -4.33
N GLN A 22 -9.94 5.49 -3.97
CA GLN A 22 -10.55 5.65 -2.65
C GLN A 22 -11.32 4.40 -2.26
N ALA A 23 -10.64 3.45 -1.62
CA ALA A 23 -11.14 2.10 -1.40
C ALA A 23 -11.31 1.75 0.09
N CYS A 24 -10.94 0.52 0.47
CA CYS A 24 -11.30 -0.09 1.75
C CYS A 24 -10.47 0.46 2.92
N GLU A 25 -9.35 1.11 2.63
CA GLU A 25 -8.44 1.73 3.59
C GLU A 25 -9.16 2.72 4.53
N PHE A 26 -10.26 3.31 4.07
CA PHE A 26 -11.07 4.25 4.85
C PHE A 26 -12.14 3.58 5.71
N ASP A 27 -12.58 2.36 5.37
CA ASP A 27 -13.37 1.56 6.33
C ASP A 27 -12.47 1.09 7.47
N TYR A 28 -11.28 0.58 7.14
CA TYR A 28 -10.26 0.25 8.13
C TYR A 28 -9.94 1.44 9.04
N SER A 29 -9.56 2.57 8.46
CA SER A 29 -9.20 3.77 9.23
C SER A 29 -10.39 4.35 10.02
N GLY A 30 -11.57 4.39 9.40
CA GLY A 30 -12.80 4.87 10.02
C GLY A 30 -13.24 4.00 11.19
N THR A 31 -13.14 2.67 11.05
CA THR A 31 -13.42 1.70 12.13
C THR A 31 -12.48 1.93 13.32
N GLN A 32 -11.16 2.02 13.06
CA GLN A 32 -10.18 2.30 14.11
C GLN A 32 -10.44 3.63 14.82
N ALA A 33 -10.76 4.70 14.07
CA ALA A 33 -11.06 5.99 14.65
C ALA A 33 -12.33 5.97 15.53
N CYS A 34 -13.40 5.32 15.06
CA CYS A 34 -14.64 5.18 15.84
C CYS A 34 -14.38 4.43 17.15
N GLN A 35 -13.68 3.29 17.08
CA GLN A 35 -13.35 2.48 18.25
C GLN A 35 -12.45 3.23 19.22
N ALA A 36 -11.42 3.92 18.73
CA ALA A 36 -10.50 4.70 19.56
C ALA A 36 -11.23 5.78 20.36
N LEU A 37 -12.05 6.60 19.70
CA LEU A 37 -12.77 7.69 20.36
C LEU A 37 -13.85 7.16 21.32
N ARG A 38 -14.50 6.04 20.98
CA ARG A 38 -15.46 5.39 21.86
C ARG A 38 -14.81 4.80 23.12
N GLN A 39 -13.62 4.19 22.99
CA GLN A 39 -12.83 3.69 24.12
C GLN A 39 -12.45 4.83 25.08
N GLU A 40 -12.14 6.01 24.53
CA GLU A 40 -11.89 7.21 25.34
C GLU A 40 -13.18 7.83 25.90
N GLY A 41 -14.36 7.29 25.60
CA GLY A 41 -15.64 7.72 26.17
C GLY A 41 -16.26 8.95 25.50
N TYR A 42 -15.99 9.17 24.21
CA TYR A 42 -16.73 10.12 23.39
C TYR A 42 -18.00 9.48 22.79
N GLU A 43 -19.04 10.29 22.58
CA GLU A 43 -20.18 9.92 21.76
C GLU A 43 -19.80 10.14 20.28
N VAL A 44 -19.63 9.04 19.55
CA VAL A 44 -19.26 9.06 18.13
C VAL A 44 -20.52 9.02 17.28
N ILE A 45 -20.63 9.98 16.39
CA ILE A 45 -21.59 9.99 15.28
C ILE A 45 -20.81 9.73 14.01
N LEU A 46 -21.30 8.80 13.21
CA LEU A 46 -20.73 8.48 11.92
C LEU A 46 -21.74 8.72 10.82
N VAL A 47 -21.29 9.33 9.73
CA VAL A 47 -22.04 9.42 8.48
C VAL A 47 -21.22 8.75 7.36
N ASN A 48 -21.75 7.68 6.78
CA ASN A 48 -21.13 6.99 5.63
C ASN A 48 -22.21 6.33 4.77
N SER A 49 -22.25 6.63 3.47
CA SER A 49 -23.26 6.08 2.56
C SER A 49 -23.02 4.63 2.16
N ASN A 50 -21.84 4.06 2.45
CA ASN A 50 -21.51 2.68 2.08
C ASN A 50 -22.00 1.69 3.14
N PRO A 51 -22.97 0.82 2.85
CA PRO A 51 -23.52 -0.13 3.82
C PRO A 51 -22.63 -1.35 4.05
N ALA A 52 -21.63 -1.60 3.20
CA ALA A 52 -20.77 -2.79 3.28
C ALA A 52 -19.53 -2.57 4.16
N THR A 53 -19.56 -1.56 5.04
CA THR A 53 -18.41 -1.17 5.86
C THR A 53 -18.60 -1.60 7.32
N ILE A 54 -17.53 -2.07 7.96
CA ILE A 54 -17.56 -2.41 9.39
C ILE A 54 -17.80 -1.15 10.23
N MET A 55 -17.27 0.00 9.81
CA MET A 55 -17.48 1.26 10.52
C MET A 55 -18.97 1.63 10.64
N THR A 56 -19.81 1.17 9.70
CA THR A 56 -21.27 1.40 9.73
C THR A 56 -22.05 0.39 10.56
N ASP A 57 -21.40 -0.58 11.20
CA ASP A 57 -22.10 -1.48 12.11
C ASP A 57 -22.67 -0.72 13.32
N PRO A 58 -23.85 -1.10 13.81
CA PRO A 58 -24.49 -0.44 14.96
C PRO A 58 -23.63 -0.46 16.23
N GLU A 59 -22.73 -1.45 16.35
CA GLU A 59 -21.88 -1.64 17.53
C GLU A 59 -20.72 -0.64 17.58
N VAL A 60 -20.30 -0.10 16.43
CA VAL A 60 -19.04 0.64 16.28
C VAL A 60 -19.17 2.09 16.74
N ALA A 61 -20.20 2.80 16.29
CA ALA A 61 -20.52 4.17 16.71
C ALA A 61 -21.86 4.23 17.46
N GLN A 62 -22.06 5.23 18.33
CA GLN A 62 -23.32 5.39 19.07
C GLN A 62 -24.47 5.85 18.16
N ARG A 63 -24.14 6.58 17.09
CA ARG A 63 -25.09 7.05 16.07
C ARG A 63 -24.49 6.82 14.69
N THR A 64 -25.07 5.91 13.92
CA THR A 64 -24.63 5.64 12.55
C THR A 64 -25.70 6.07 11.55
N TYR A 65 -25.29 6.88 10.58
CA TYR A 65 -26.12 7.38 9.48
C TYR A 65 -25.61 6.81 8.16
N ILE A 66 -26.39 5.90 7.57
CA ILE A 66 -26.16 5.42 6.21
C ILE A 66 -26.93 6.31 5.25
N GLU A 67 -26.38 7.51 5.01
CA GLU A 67 -27.02 8.60 4.27
C GLU A 67 -26.08 9.15 3.19
N PRO A 68 -26.59 9.82 2.13
CA PRO A 68 -25.77 10.45 1.11
C PRO A 68 -24.70 11.37 1.70
N LEU A 69 -23.47 11.24 1.20
CA LEU A 69 -22.35 12.11 1.57
C LEU A 69 -22.38 13.43 0.78
N THR A 70 -23.35 14.29 1.11
CA THR A 70 -23.46 15.65 0.59
C THR A 70 -23.54 16.66 1.72
N VAL A 71 -23.26 17.93 1.43
CA VAL A 71 -23.27 19.01 2.42
C VAL A 71 -24.64 19.10 3.11
N GLU A 72 -25.72 18.98 2.36
CA GLU A 72 -27.09 19.10 2.86
C GLU A 72 -27.45 18.00 3.87
N PHE A 73 -27.08 16.75 3.56
CA PHE A 73 -27.34 15.62 4.45
C PHE A 73 -26.45 15.66 5.69
N VAL A 74 -25.18 16.02 5.53
CA VAL A 74 -24.27 16.16 6.68
C VAL A 74 -24.67 17.34 7.57
N GLU A 75 -25.11 18.47 7.01
CA GLU A 75 -25.71 19.58 7.78
C GLU A 75 -26.96 19.11 8.55
N ALA A 76 -27.83 18.31 7.93
CA ALA A 76 -29.01 17.77 8.60
C ALA A 76 -28.65 16.88 9.80
N VAL A 77 -27.58 16.07 9.69
CA VAL A 77 -27.05 15.28 10.80
C VAL A 77 -26.45 16.19 11.89
N ILE A 78 -25.66 17.20 11.51
CA ILE A 78 -25.11 18.20 12.44
C ILE A 78 -26.23 18.91 13.20
N ALA A 79 -27.28 19.34 12.52
CA ALA A 79 -28.42 20.03 13.11
C ALA A 79 -29.20 19.15 14.11
N ARG A 80 -29.33 17.86 13.80
CA ARG A 80 -30.02 16.87 14.64
C ARG A 80 -29.19 16.46 15.85
N GLU A 81 -27.95 16.07 15.63
CA GLU A 81 -27.09 15.46 16.65
C GLU A 81 -26.32 16.49 17.49
N LYS A 82 -26.09 17.69 16.94
CA LYS A 82 -25.34 18.80 17.56
C LYS A 82 -23.95 18.37 18.07
N PRO A 83 -23.08 17.79 17.21
CA PRO A 83 -21.71 17.46 17.60
C PRO A 83 -20.93 18.73 17.97
N GLN A 84 -19.97 18.62 18.90
CA GLN A 84 -19.08 19.75 19.19
C GLN A 84 -17.85 19.76 18.28
N ALA A 85 -17.49 18.61 17.70
CA ALA A 85 -16.35 18.50 16.82
C ALA A 85 -16.64 17.62 15.59
N LEU A 86 -15.91 17.89 14.51
CA LEU A 86 -15.90 17.14 13.25
C LEU A 86 -14.46 16.67 12.98
N LEU A 87 -14.29 15.37 12.76
CA LEU A 87 -13.03 14.74 12.35
C LEU A 87 -13.11 14.35 10.86
N PRO A 88 -12.51 15.14 9.94
CA PRO A 88 -12.65 14.94 8.49
C PRO A 88 -11.54 14.07 7.89
N THR A 89 -10.52 13.69 8.67
CA THR A 89 -9.27 13.11 8.17
C THR A 89 -9.30 11.60 7.99
N MET A 90 -10.46 10.96 8.17
CA MET A 90 -10.63 9.49 8.14
C MET A 90 -11.37 8.97 6.90
N GLY A 91 -12.00 9.84 6.10
CA GLY A 91 -12.86 9.47 4.97
C GLY A 91 -12.33 9.88 3.60
N GLY A 92 -11.00 9.96 3.45
CA GLY A 92 -10.36 10.31 2.18
C GLY A 92 -10.75 11.68 1.65
N GLN A 93 -10.75 11.83 0.33
CA GLN A 93 -11.07 13.10 -0.32
C GLN A 93 -12.53 13.50 -0.14
N THR A 94 -13.44 12.53 -0.09
CA THR A 94 -14.87 12.79 0.12
C THR A 94 -15.10 13.56 1.44
N ALA A 95 -14.51 13.09 2.53
CA ALA A 95 -14.67 13.72 3.84
C ALA A 95 -14.04 15.12 3.91
N LEU A 96 -12.83 15.30 3.34
CA LEU A 96 -12.17 16.61 3.26
C LEU A 96 -13.01 17.61 2.46
N ASN A 97 -13.45 17.24 1.26
CA ASN A 97 -14.26 18.12 0.41
C ASN A 97 -15.56 18.56 1.10
N ILE A 98 -16.24 17.64 1.79
CA ILE A 98 -17.46 17.98 2.53
C ILE A 98 -17.14 18.93 3.69
N ALA A 99 -16.06 18.68 4.44
CA ALA A 99 -15.64 19.54 5.54
C ALA A 99 -15.29 20.96 5.07
N VAL A 100 -14.58 21.10 3.95
CA VAL A 100 -14.28 22.38 3.29
C VAL A 100 -15.57 23.11 2.93
N ASN A 101 -16.49 22.44 2.21
CA ASN A 101 -17.76 23.06 1.80
C ASN A 101 -18.63 23.46 3.01
N LEU A 102 -18.69 22.63 4.07
CA LEU A 102 -19.38 22.97 5.32
C LEU A 102 -18.78 24.20 6.00
N HIS A 103 -17.46 24.35 5.95
CA HIS A 103 -16.77 25.51 6.50
C HIS A 103 -17.01 26.77 5.68
N GLU A 104 -16.83 26.71 4.36
CA GLU A 104 -17.01 27.85 3.43
C GLU A 104 -18.44 28.39 3.44
N GLN A 105 -19.43 27.51 3.61
CA GLN A 105 -20.85 27.89 3.76
C GLN A 105 -21.20 28.38 5.19
N GLY A 106 -20.21 28.48 6.08
CA GLY A 106 -20.37 28.90 7.47
C GLY A 106 -21.21 27.93 8.33
N ILE A 107 -21.48 26.71 7.87
CA ILE A 107 -22.32 25.73 8.56
C ILE A 107 -21.67 25.32 9.88
N LEU A 108 -20.38 25.01 9.87
CA LEU A 108 -19.65 24.63 11.08
C LEU A 108 -19.73 25.73 12.15
N GLN A 109 -19.53 26.99 11.76
CA GLN A 109 -19.65 28.14 12.66
C GLN A 109 -21.09 28.34 13.16
N ARG A 110 -22.10 28.24 12.28
CA ARG A 110 -23.52 28.36 12.64
C ARG A 110 -23.95 27.32 13.68
N HIS A 111 -23.38 26.12 13.62
CA HIS A 111 -23.70 25.02 14.53
C HIS A 111 -22.73 24.87 15.71
N GLY A 112 -21.66 25.68 15.77
CA GLY A 112 -20.65 25.60 16.82
C GLY A 112 -19.83 24.31 16.79
N VAL A 113 -19.56 23.78 15.58
CA VAL A 113 -18.78 22.56 15.36
C VAL A 113 -17.32 22.94 15.08
N GLU A 114 -16.40 22.45 15.91
CA GLU A 114 -14.97 22.62 15.72
C GLU A 114 -14.40 21.56 14.76
N LEU A 115 -13.46 21.94 13.90
CA LEU A 115 -12.71 20.98 13.09
C LEU A 115 -11.50 20.47 13.88
N ILE A 116 -11.39 19.16 14.05
CA ILE A 116 -10.27 18.51 14.77
C ILE A 116 -9.46 17.60 13.85
N GLY A 117 -8.23 17.27 14.26
CA GLY A 117 -7.28 16.47 13.48
C GLY A 117 -6.47 17.31 12.49
N ALA A 118 -7.14 18.02 11.58
CA ALA A 118 -6.53 18.98 10.67
C ALA A 118 -7.32 20.29 10.65
N THR A 119 -6.62 21.42 10.63
CA THR A 119 -7.23 22.76 10.52
C THR A 119 -7.65 23.02 9.07
N MET A 120 -8.59 23.95 8.87
CA MET A 120 -8.99 24.36 7.52
C MET A 120 -7.82 24.96 6.73
N GLU A 121 -6.94 25.72 7.39
CA GLU A 121 -5.72 26.25 6.77
C GLU A 121 -4.82 25.11 6.30
N ALA A 122 -4.58 24.10 7.15
CA ALA A 122 -3.74 22.95 6.78
C ALA A 122 -4.31 22.16 5.60
N ILE A 123 -5.64 21.92 5.59
CA ILE A 123 -6.32 21.24 4.49
C ILE A 123 -6.16 22.05 3.19
N ASN A 124 -6.48 23.35 3.22
CA ASN A 124 -6.40 24.19 2.02
C ASN A 124 -4.97 24.31 1.48
N VAL A 125 -3.98 24.49 2.36
CA VAL A 125 -2.57 24.60 1.95
C VAL A 125 -2.07 23.30 1.33
N ALA A 126 -2.47 22.14 1.85
CA ALA A 126 -2.01 20.85 1.33
C ALA A 126 -2.71 20.44 0.03
N GLU A 127 -4.01 20.70 -0.10
CA GLU A 127 -4.82 20.27 -1.25
C GLU A 127 -4.68 21.21 -2.45
N ASP A 128 -4.42 22.51 -2.22
CA ASP A 128 -4.13 23.46 -3.30
C ASP A 128 -2.64 23.41 -3.65
N ARG A 129 -2.33 22.94 -4.85
CA ARG A 129 -0.95 22.79 -5.34
C ARG A 129 -0.15 24.10 -5.36
N ALA A 130 -0.79 25.23 -5.63
CA ALA A 130 -0.12 26.52 -5.65
C ALA A 130 0.21 26.99 -4.23
N LEU A 131 -0.75 26.83 -3.29
CA LEU A 131 -0.51 27.12 -1.88
C LEU A 131 0.57 26.21 -1.28
N PHE A 132 0.50 24.91 -1.57
CA PHE A 132 1.51 23.94 -1.15
C PHE A 132 2.90 24.33 -1.64
N ARG A 133 3.05 24.54 -2.95
CA ARG A 133 4.32 24.96 -3.57
C ARG A 133 4.87 26.23 -2.92
N ASN A 134 4.03 27.25 -2.76
CA ASN A 134 4.46 28.50 -2.15
C ASN A 134 4.91 28.29 -0.71
N ARG A 135 4.18 27.49 0.08
CA ARG A 135 4.56 27.13 1.45
C ARG A 135 5.88 26.35 1.49
N MET A 136 6.13 25.43 0.56
CA MET A 136 7.40 24.69 0.48
C MET A 136 8.57 25.63 0.16
N VAL A 137 8.39 26.54 -0.80
CA VAL A 137 9.40 27.56 -1.16
C VAL A 137 9.69 28.49 0.03
N GLU A 138 8.66 28.90 0.78
CA GLU A 138 8.81 29.73 1.99
C GLU A 138 9.68 29.07 3.07
N ILE A 139 9.58 27.74 3.24
CA ILE A 139 10.39 26.99 4.21
C ILE A 139 11.72 26.48 3.64
N GLY A 140 12.03 26.80 2.39
CA GLY A 140 13.27 26.41 1.71
C GLY A 140 13.32 24.94 1.29
N GLU A 141 12.18 24.27 1.16
CA GLU A 141 12.10 22.90 0.68
C GLU A 141 12.00 22.86 -0.86
N PRO A 142 12.75 21.97 -1.53
CA PRO A 142 12.75 21.88 -2.98
C PRO A 142 11.42 21.33 -3.49
N VAL A 143 10.89 21.94 -4.53
CA VAL A 143 9.70 21.50 -5.29
C VAL A 143 10.05 21.49 -6.78
N PRO A 144 9.37 20.70 -7.63
CA PRO A 144 9.62 20.73 -9.06
C PRO A 144 9.47 22.17 -9.59
N ARG A 145 10.47 22.65 -10.35
CA ARG A 145 10.40 24.01 -10.90
C ARG A 145 9.21 24.10 -11.84
N SER A 146 8.36 25.09 -11.63
CA SER A 146 7.15 25.27 -12.43
C SER A 146 6.95 26.72 -12.85
N PHE A 147 6.40 26.88 -14.05
CA PHE A 147 6.13 28.14 -14.74
C PHE A 147 4.68 28.12 -15.22
N ILE A 148 3.96 29.21 -14.99
CA ILE A 148 2.65 29.41 -15.58
C ILE A 148 2.85 30.24 -16.84
N VAL A 149 2.30 29.78 -17.95
CA VAL A 149 2.34 30.49 -19.24
C VAL A 149 0.92 30.63 -19.78
N HIS A 150 0.63 31.81 -20.34
CA HIS A 150 -0.65 32.12 -20.98
C HIS A 150 -0.56 32.27 -22.50
N SER A 151 0.65 32.22 -23.04
CA SER A 151 0.92 32.42 -24.47
C SER A 151 2.20 31.67 -24.89
N ILE A 152 2.37 31.43 -26.19
CA ILE A 152 3.62 30.84 -26.70
C ILE A 152 4.77 31.83 -26.61
N GLU A 153 4.47 33.13 -26.68
CA GLU A 153 5.42 34.21 -26.46
C GLU A 153 6.01 34.14 -25.05
N GLU A 154 5.22 33.82 -24.02
CA GLU A 154 5.71 33.58 -22.66
C GLU A 154 6.60 32.33 -22.58
N VAL A 155 6.29 31.26 -23.31
CA VAL A 155 7.19 30.08 -23.41
C VAL A 155 8.56 30.47 -23.97
N GLU A 156 8.61 31.32 -25.01
CA GLU A 156 9.87 31.84 -25.56
C GLU A 156 10.60 32.76 -24.57
N GLN A 157 9.88 33.57 -23.79
CA GLN A 157 10.48 34.42 -22.76
C GLN A 157 11.17 33.59 -21.68
N PHE A 158 10.54 32.51 -21.22
CA PHE A 158 11.09 31.61 -20.20
C PHE A 158 11.93 30.46 -20.77
N LYS A 159 12.28 30.49 -22.07
CA LYS A 159 12.96 29.40 -22.78
C LYS A 159 14.20 28.85 -22.08
N ASN A 160 15.02 29.74 -21.51
CA ASN A 160 16.27 29.35 -20.83
C ASN A 160 16.06 28.98 -19.35
N GLU A 161 14.86 29.21 -18.81
CA GLU A 161 14.51 28.97 -17.40
C GLU A 161 13.69 27.69 -17.24
N ILE A 162 12.83 27.37 -18.22
CA ILE A 162 12.02 26.16 -18.23
C ILE A 162 12.95 24.93 -18.33
N PRO A 163 12.92 24.03 -17.34
CA PRO A 163 13.68 22.78 -17.40
C PRO A 163 13.13 21.87 -18.49
N ILE A 164 14.04 21.14 -19.13
CA ILE A 164 13.72 20.07 -20.08
C ILE A 164 14.47 18.82 -19.60
N PRO A 165 13.79 17.66 -19.43
CA PRO A 165 12.39 17.42 -19.76
C PRO A 165 11.39 18.10 -18.82
N CYS A 166 10.20 18.43 -19.33
CA CYS A 166 9.09 19.00 -18.56
C CYS A 166 7.74 18.34 -18.88
N ILE A 167 6.80 18.51 -17.96
CA ILE A 167 5.40 18.13 -18.07
C ILE A 167 4.55 19.39 -18.27
N ILE A 168 3.61 19.32 -19.20
CA ILE A 168 2.71 20.40 -19.58
C ILE A 168 1.32 20.04 -19.09
N ARG A 169 0.71 20.92 -18.27
CA ARG A 169 -0.63 20.73 -17.69
C ARG A 169 -1.51 21.94 -17.92
N PRO A 170 -2.54 21.85 -18.78
CA PRO A 170 -3.47 22.95 -19.00
C PRO A 170 -4.38 23.18 -17.80
N ALA A 171 -4.58 24.43 -17.43
CA ALA A 171 -5.49 24.81 -16.36
C ALA A 171 -6.95 24.50 -16.73
N PHE A 172 -7.76 24.12 -15.73
CA PHE A 172 -9.20 23.86 -15.87
C PHE A 172 -9.58 22.81 -16.93
N THR A 173 -8.69 21.85 -17.20
CA THR A 173 -8.98 20.69 -18.06
C THR A 173 -9.17 19.43 -17.23
N LEU A 174 -10.04 18.53 -17.67
CA LEU A 174 -10.28 17.23 -17.02
C LEU A 174 -9.55 16.12 -17.79
N GLY A 175 -9.15 15.06 -17.08
CA GLY A 175 -8.60 13.83 -17.68
C GLY A 175 -7.30 14.02 -18.48
N GLY A 176 -6.49 15.02 -18.14
CA GLY A 176 -5.23 15.30 -18.85
C GLY A 176 -5.42 15.81 -20.28
N THR A 177 -6.60 16.35 -20.61
CA THR A 177 -6.89 16.90 -21.93
C THR A 177 -5.94 18.04 -22.25
N GLY A 178 -5.13 17.87 -23.30
CA GLY A 178 -4.09 18.82 -23.70
C GLY A 178 -2.83 18.81 -22.84
N SER A 179 -2.74 17.91 -21.85
CA SER A 179 -1.48 17.64 -21.15
C SER A 179 -0.49 16.95 -22.08
N GLY A 180 0.80 17.15 -21.81
CA GLY A 180 1.88 16.57 -22.58
C GLY A 180 3.16 16.47 -21.78
N ALA A 181 4.17 15.89 -22.39
CA ALA A 181 5.55 15.92 -21.92
C ALA A 181 6.42 16.42 -23.06
N ALA A 182 7.54 17.05 -22.72
CA ALA A 182 8.51 17.53 -23.68
C ALA A 182 9.92 17.18 -23.21
N GLU A 183 10.68 16.51 -24.08
CA GLU A 183 12.11 16.22 -23.91
C GLU A 183 12.99 17.18 -24.71
N THR A 184 12.37 17.99 -25.58
CA THR A 184 13.03 19.03 -26.38
C THR A 184 12.24 20.32 -26.34
N TYR A 185 12.89 21.44 -26.71
CA TYR A 185 12.24 22.73 -26.72
C TYR A 185 11.13 22.81 -27.79
N GLU A 186 11.35 22.15 -28.93
CA GLU A 186 10.38 22.05 -30.02
C GLU A 186 9.12 21.30 -29.56
N GLU A 187 9.29 20.22 -28.80
CA GLU A 187 8.18 19.50 -28.18
C GLU A 187 7.47 20.34 -27.12
N LEU A 188 8.20 21.13 -26.33
CA LEU A 188 7.62 22.04 -25.33
C LEU A 188 6.69 23.05 -26.01
N VAL A 189 7.15 23.72 -27.07
CA VAL A 189 6.33 24.70 -27.80
C VAL A 189 5.10 24.03 -28.42
N ALA A 190 5.25 22.83 -28.98
CA ALA A 190 4.14 22.07 -29.54
C ALA A 190 3.11 21.67 -28.48
N ALA A 191 3.57 21.13 -27.35
CA ALA A 191 2.74 20.70 -26.23
C ALA A 191 2.03 21.89 -25.58
N CYS A 192 2.72 23.00 -25.32
CA CYS A 192 2.11 24.22 -24.81
C CYS A 192 1.07 24.79 -25.78
N ARG A 193 1.26 24.69 -27.09
CA ARG A 193 0.26 25.15 -28.07
C ARG A 193 -1.03 24.35 -27.98
N ILE A 194 -0.91 23.02 -27.86
CA ILE A 194 -2.05 22.13 -27.64
C ILE A 194 -2.71 22.44 -26.29
N GLY A 195 -1.90 22.60 -25.24
CA GLY A 195 -2.37 22.84 -23.89
C GLY A 195 -3.11 24.17 -23.74
N LEU A 196 -2.56 25.26 -24.27
CA LEU A 196 -3.18 26.59 -24.24
C LEU A 196 -4.52 26.59 -25.01
N ALA A 197 -4.59 25.87 -26.13
CA ALA A 197 -5.84 25.72 -26.88
C ALA A 197 -6.88 24.84 -26.17
N ALA A 198 -6.43 23.89 -25.34
CA ALA A 198 -7.29 23.02 -24.55
C ALA A 198 -7.79 23.70 -23.26
N SER A 199 -7.00 24.62 -22.70
CA SER A 199 -7.34 25.37 -21.48
C SER A 199 -8.47 26.38 -21.73
N PRO A 200 -9.60 26.31 -20.98
CA PRO A 200 -10.68 27.30 -21.07
C PRO A 200 -10.25 28.74 -20.76
N VAL A 201 -9.16 28.89 -20.00
CA VAL A 201 -8.59 30.19 -19.60
C VAL A 201 -7.28 30.51 -20.31
N SER A 202 -6.89 29.69 -21.31
CA SER A 202 -5.61 29.82 -22.03
C SER A 202 -4.42 29.91 -21.08
N GLU A 203 -4.35 29.00 -20.12
CA GLU A 203 -3.26 28.90 -19.13
C GLU A 203 -2.73 27.48 -19.09
N VAL A 204 -1.40 27.36 -19.01
CA VAL A 204 -0.69 26.10 -18.91
C VAL A 204 0.39 26.20 -17.83
N LEU A 205 0.42 25.19 -16.95
CA LEU A 205 1.54 24.96 -16.03
C LEU A 205 2.58 24.08 -16.74
N VAL A 206 3.80 24.59 -16.87
CA VAL A 206 4.99 23.86 -17.33
C VAL A 206 5.84 23.53 -16.12
N GLU A 207 6.07 22.25 -15.85
CA GLU A 207 6.73 21.77 -14.64
C GLU A 207 7.90 20.84 -14.97
N GLU A 208 8.99 20.93 -14.21
CA GLU A 208 10.14 20.03 -14.31
C GLU A 208 9.70 18.57 -14.25
N SER A 209 10.12 17.78 -15.24
CA SER A 209 9.85 16.35 -15.23
C SER A 209 10.85 15.66 -14.33
N VAL A 210 10.34 15.08 -13.25
CA VAL A 210 11.08 14.14 -12.40
C VAL A 210 10.79 12.69 -12.77
N THR A 211 10.27 12.44 -13.97
CA THR A 211 9.97 11.09 -14.46
C THR A 211 11.23 10.22 -14.45
N GLY A 212 11.14 9.02 -13.88
CA GLY A 212 12.28 8.12 -13.74
C GLY A 212 13.15 8.35 -12.50
N TRP A 213 12.88 9.38 -11.69
CA TRP A 213 13.49 9.51 -10.35
C TRP A 213 12.91 8.47 -9.39
N LYS A 214 13.62 8.17 -8.31
CA LYS A 214 13.09 7.31 -7.24
C LYS A 214 11.90 8.01 -6.59
N GLU A 215 10.86 7.28 -6.24
CA GLU A 215 9.69 7.82 -5.54
C GLU A 215 9.62 7.22 -4.13
N ILE A 216 9.67 8.10 -3.12
CA ILE A 216 9.76 7.76 -1.71
C ILE A 216 8.59 8.37 -0.96
N GLU A 217 7.95 7.59 -0.09
CA GLU A 217 6.87 8.08 0.76
C GLU A 217 7.26 7.94 2.23
N LEU A 218 6.97 8.95 3.04
CA LEU A 218 7.11 8.89 4.50
C LEU A 218 5.74 9.07 5.14
N GLU A 219 5.32 8.07 5.91
CA GLU A 219 4.16 8.15 6.80
C GLU A 219 4.60 8.76 8.12
N VAL A 220 4.08 9.94 8.44
CA VAL A 220 4.49 10.74 9.58
C VAL A 220 3.33 11.00 10.52
N VAL A 221 3.63 11.12 11.82
CA VAL A 221 2.65 11.49 12.84
C VAL A 221 3.22 12.61 13.71
N ARG A 222 2.38 13.60 14.00
CA ARG A 222 2.72 14.74 14.86
C ARG A 222 1.62 15.00 15.88
N ASP A 223 2.02 15.39 17.09
CA ASP A 223 1.10 15.80 18.16
C ASP A 223 1.24 17.27 18.57
N LYS A 224 0.33 17.71 19.45
CA LYS A 224 0.26 19.09 19.95
C LYS A 224 1.49 19.56 20.74
N ASN A 225 2.34 18.64 21.19
CA ASN A 225 3.60 18.96 21.88
C ASN A 225 4.77 19.07 20.90
N ASP A 226 4.51 19.02 19.59
CA ASP A 226 5.51 18.97 18.53
C ASP A 226 6.37 17.71 18.55
N ASN A 227 5.92 16.63 19.22
CA ASN A 227 6.53 15.32 19.02
C ASN A 227 6.26 14.90 17.58
N PHE A 228 7.28 14.37 16.91
CA PHE A 228 7.24 13.97 15.51
C PHE A 228 7.93 12.62 15.36
N ILE A 229 7.28 11.72 14.61
CA ILE A 229 7.81 10.40 14.28
C ILE A 229 7.54 10.08 12.80
N VAL A 230 8.47 9.36 12.18
CA VAL A 230 8.23 8.63 10.93
C VAL A 230 7.80 7.21 11.28
N VAL A 231 6.55 6.86 11.00
CA VAL A 231 6.01 5.52 11.27
C VAL A 231 6.54 4.53 10.24
N CYS A 232 6.63 4.92 8.97
CA CYS A 232 7.10 4.03 7.91
C CYS A 232 7.71 4.83 6.76
N GLY A 233 8.83 4.35 6.23
CA GLY A 233 9.34 4.75 4.92
C GLY A 233 9.00 3.72 3.86
N ILE A 234 8.49 4.16 2.72
CA ILE A 234 8.10 3.31 1.59
C ILE A 234 8.91 3.74 0.37
N GLU A 235 9.49 2.76 -0.34
CA GLU A 235 10.19 2.99 -1.61
C GLU A 235 9.41 2.34 -2.75
N ASN A 236 9.16 3.11 -3.81
CA ASN A 236 8.48 2.62 -5.00
C ASN A 236 9.50 1.91 -5.91
N LEU A 237 9.17 0.69 -6.35
CA LEU A 237 9.93 -0.04 -7.36
C LEU A 237 9.73 0.61 -8.73
N ASP A 238 8.47 0.93 -9.07
CA ASP A 238 8.17 1.74 -10.24
C ASP A 238 8.58 3.19 -9.96
N PRO A 239 9.45 3.80 -10.78
CA PRO A 239 9.91 5.17 -10.54
C PRO A 239 8.84 6.21 -10.86
N MET A 240 9.09 7.46 -10.47
CA MET A 240 8.23 8.62 -10.73
C MET A 240 7.67 8.61 -12.15
N GLY A 241 6.37 8.82 -12.27
CA GLY A 241 5.61 8.73 -13.53
C GLY A 241 4.56 7.63 -13.51
N VAL A 242 4.65 6.70 -12.57
CA VAL A 242 3.57 5.77 -12.19
C VAL A 242 3.06 6.18 -10.81
N HIS A 243 1.76 6.38 -10.67
CA HIS A 243 1.15 6.75 -9.39
C HIS A 243 1.46 5.69 -8.32
N THR A 244 1.81 6.08 -7.09
CA THR A 244 2.11 5.15 -5.96
C THR A 244 1.03 4.07 -5.75
N GLY A 245 -0.23 4.41 -6.03
CA GLY A 245 -1.39 3.50 -6.12
C GLY A 245 -1.23 2.35 -7.10
N ASP A 246 -0.66 2.62 -8.26
CA ASP A 246 -0.42 1.66 -9.35
C ASP A 246 1.02 1.12 -9.37
N SER A 247 1.90 1.66 -8.52
CA SER A 247 3.28 1.18 -8.34
C SER A 247 3.35 -0.06 -7.45
N ILE A 248 4.33 -0.91 -7.73
CA ILE A 248 4.86 -1.85 -6.74
C ILE A 248 5.66 -1.06 -5.72
N THR A 249 5.45 -1.30 -4.43
CA THR A 249 6.14 -0.58 -3.35
C THR A 249 6.68 -1.54 -2.30
N VAL A 250 7.74 -1.12 -1.61
CA VAL A 250 8.36 -1.89 -0.52
C VAL A 250 8.54 -1.04 0.73
N ALA A 251 8.47 -1.72 1.88
CA ALA A 251 8.87 -1.15 3.17
C ALA A 251 9.86 -2.11 3.87
N PRO A 252 10.95 -1.61 4.49
CA PRO A 252 11.34 -0.20 4.55
C PRO A 252 11.95 0.29 3.23
N ILE A 253 12.43 1.53 3.19
CA ILE A 253 13.27 2.06 2.10
C ILE A 253 14.58 1.25 2.03
N GLN A 254 15.01 0.89 0.82
CA GLN A 254 16.12 -0.03 0.57
C GLN A 254 17.38 0.69 0.06
N THR A 255 17.22 1.75 -0.74
CA THR A 255 18.33 2.29 -1.55
C THR A 255 18.82 3.67 -1.17
N LEU A 256 18.30 4.26 -0.08
CA LEU A 256 18.82 5.50 0.48
C LEU A 256 19.91 5.23 1.49
N SER A 257 20.98 6.01 1.45
CA SER A 257 21.90 6.11 2.58
C SER A 257 21.21 6.72 3.79
N ASP A 258 21.72 6.46 4.99
CA ASP A 258 21.20 7.09 6.21
C ASP A 258 21.19 8.62 6.09
N ARG A 259 22.19 9.23 5.45
CA ARG A 259 22.21 10.70 5.24
C ARG A 259 21.06 11.19 4.37
N GLU A 260 20.75 10.49 3.29
CA GLU A 260 19.61 10.82 2.43
C GLU A 260 18.30 10.61 3.18
N TYR A 261 18.16 9.50 3.91
CA TYR A 261 16.99 9.23 4.73
C TYR A 261 16.78 10.30 5.81
N GLN A 262 17.81 10.66 6.60
CA GLN A 262 17.71 11.71 7.61
C GLN A 262 17.38 13.07 6.98
N THR A 263 17.88 13.34 5.77
CA THR A 263 17.53 14.56 5.03
C THR A 263 16.03 14.59 4.69
N LEU A 264 15.48 13.48 4.19
CA LEU A 264 14.04 13.38 3.93
C LEU A 264 13.21 13.40 5.22
N ARG A 265 13.69 12.78 6.30
CA ARG A 265 13.05 12.82 7.62
C ARG A 265 12.98 14.24 8.18
N ASP A 266 14.06 14.99 8.10
CA ASP A 266 14.11 16.40 8.54
C ASP A 266 13.22 17.29 7.65
N SER A 267 13.23 17.06 6.34
CA SER A 267 12.29 17.68 5.41
C SER A 267 10.84 17.40 5.84
N ALA A 268 10.49 16.14 6.09
CA ALA A 268 9.13 15.74 6.46
C ALA A 268 8.66 16.43 7.73
N ALA A 269 9.55 16.56 8.72
CA ALA A 269 9.29 17.28 9.96
C ALA A 269 9.08 18.78 9.73
N LYS A 270 9.74 19.41 8.76
CA LYS A 270 9.48 20.82 8.38
C LYS A 270 8.17 20.95 7.61
N VAL A 271 7.92 20.07 6.63
CA VAL A 271 6.73 20.10 5.77
C VAL A 271 5.46 19.99 6.62
N ILE A 272 5.36 18.99 7.51
CA ILE A 272 4.16 18.80 8.34
C ILE A 272 3.91 19.98 9.29
N ARG A 273 4.98 20.55 9.87
CA ARG A 273 4.91 21.75 10.73
C ARG A 273 4.47 22.97 9.93
N ALA A 274 5.02 23.15 8.74
CA ALA A 274 4.74 24.30 7.89
C ALA A 274 3.31 24.28 7.37
N ILE A 275 2.75 23.11 7.08
CA ILE A 275 1.35 22.99 6.67
C ILE A 275 0.40 23.16 7.88
N GLY A 276 0.87 22.87 9.09
CA GLY A 276 0.10 23.07 10.32
C GLY A 276 -0.79 21.89 10.68
N VAL A 277 -0.36 20.67 10.36
CA VAL A 277 -1.00 19.46 10.90
C VAL A 277 -0.44 19.22 12.30
N ASP A 278 -1.18 19.66 13.31
CA ASP A 278 -0.75 19.62 14.72
C ASP A 278 -1.15 18.34 15.46
N CYS A 279 -2.15 17.59 14.99
CA CYS A 279 -2.72 16.46 15.75
C CYS A 279 -3.20 15.34 14.82
N GLY A 280 -2.28 14.63 14.15
CA GLY A 280 -2.66 13.58 13.22
C GLY A 280 -1.51 12.96 12.44
N GLY A 281 -1.87 12.01 11.57
CA GLY A 281 -0.97 11.40 10.60
C GLY A 281 -1.11 12.04 9.21
N SER A 282 -0.01 12.08 8.47
CA SER A 282 0.07 12.56 7.08
C SER A 282 1.03 11.69 6.26
N ASN A 283 0.78 11.60 4.96
CA ASN A 283 1.71 11.00 4.00
C ASN A 283 2.44 12.11 3.24
N ILE A 284 3.76 12.05 3.15
CA ILE A 284 4.58 13.00 2.37
C ILE A 284 5.34 12.23 1.29
N GLN A 285 5.28 12.73 0.06
CA GLN A 285 5.91 12.10 -1.11
C GLN A 285 7.09 12.91 -1.62
N TYR A 286 8.13 12.19 -2.02
CA TYR A 286 9.39 12.72 -2.49
C TYR A 286 9.81 12.06 -3.80
N ALA A 287 10.41 12.85 -4.69
CA ALA A 287 11.21 12.30 -5.78
C ALA A 287 12.70 12.50 -5.46
N VAL A 288 13.51 11.46 -5.57
CA VAL A 288 14.96 11.49 -5.33
C VAL A 288 15.71 11.15 -6.60
N ASN A 289 16.60 12.04 -7.03
CA ASN A 289 17.44 11.85 -8.21
C ASN A 289 18.47 10.73 -7.94
N PRO A 290 18.42 9.61 -8.67
CA PRO A 290 19.32 8.49 -8.44
C PRO A 290 20.79 8.80 -8.75
N GLU A 291 21.10 9.85 -9.51
CA GLU A 291 22.47 10.19 -9.92
C GLU A 291 23.22 11.01 -8.87
N ASN A 292 22.53 11.86 -8.09
CA ASN A 292 23.16 12.83 -7.20
C ASN A 292 22.50 12.99 -5.82
N GLY A 293 21.40 12.29 -5.55
CA GLY A 293 20.69 12.35 -4.27
C GLY A 293 19.89 13.64 -4.03
N ALA A 294 19.80 14.54 -5.02
CA ALA A 294 18.91 15.70 -4.92
C ALA A 294 17.46 15.23 -4.82
N TYR A 295 16.68 15.81 -3.91
CA TYR A 295 15.28 15.47 -3.73
C TYR A 295 14.37 16.65 -4.02
N THR A 296 13.10 16.36 -4.21
CA THR A 296 12.03 17.33 -4.30
C THR A 296 10.77 16.80 -3.61
N VAL A 297 10.04 17.68 -2.93
CA VAL A 297 8.75 17.38 -2.31
C VAL A 297 7.67 17.41 -3.39
N ILE A 298 6.89 16.33 -3.50
CA ILE A 298 5.86 16.18 -4.53
C ILE A 298 4.51 16.64 -4.00
N GLU A 299 4.07 16.08 -2.88
CA GLU A 299 2.81 16.43 -2.22
C GLU A 299 2.83 16.01 -0.74
N MET A 300 1.88 16.52 0.04
CA MET A 300 1.52 15.99 1.35
C MET A 300 0.01 15.78 1.42
N ASN A 301 -0.42 14.62 1.87
CA ASN A 301 -1.82 14.32 2.15
C ASN A 301 -2.08 14.52 3.65
N PRO A 302 -2.88 15.52 4.08
CA PRO A 302 -3.06 15.91 5.49
C PRO A 302 -4.11 15.02 6.20
N ARG A 303 -4.08 13.72 5.94
CA ARG A 303 -5.08 12.73 6.36
C ARG A 303 -4.47 11.33 6.31
N VAL A 304 -5.22 10.35 6.81
CA VAL A 304 -4.93 8.95 6.48
C VAL A 304 -5.11 8.70 4.98
N SER A 305 -4.39 7.71 4.49
CA SER A 305 -4.27 7.34 3.08
C SER A 305 -4.21 5.81 2.93
N ARG A 306 -4.26 5.32 1.69
CA ARG A 306 -3.93 3.92 1.39
C ARG A 306 -2.52 3.56 1.86
N SER A 307 -1.56 4.46 1.68
CA SER A 307 -0.18 4.29 2.17
C SER A 307 -0.11 4.21 3.70
N SER A 308 -0.96 4.96 4.43
CA SER A 308 -1.03 4.86 5.89
C SER A 308 -1.63 3.54 6.37
N ALA A 309 -2.59 2.97 5.63
CA ALA A 309 -3.13 1.64 5.91
C ALA A 309 -2.06 0.57 5.66
N LEU A 310 -1.39 0.64 4.51
CA LEU A 310 -0.23 -0.21 4.18
C LEU A 310 0.86 -0.13 5.26
N ALA A 311 1.25 1.08 5.68
CA ALA A 311 2.25 1.29 6.72
C ALA A 311 1.81 0.74 8.08
N SER A 312 0.53 0.87 8.43
CA SER A 312 -0.01 0.30 9.67
C SER A 312 0.10 -1.23 9.65
N LYS A 313 -0.21 -1.87 8.52
CA LYS A 313 -0.05 -3.33 8.37
C LYS A 313 1.40 -3.76 8.30
N ALA A 314 2.26 -2.96 7.66
CA ALA A 314 3.67 -3.24 7.50
C ALA A 314 4.42 -3.18 8.84
N THR A 315 4.04 -2.27 9.74
CA THR A 315 4.78 -2.03 10.99
C THR A 315 4.09 -2.60 12.22
N GLY A 316 2.77 -2.84 12.16
CA GLY A 316 1.95 -3.09 13.34
C GLY A 316 1.55 -1.82 14.12
N TYR A 317 1.95 -0.63 13.65
CA TYR A 317 1.61 0.65 14.28
C TYR A 317 0.26 1.18 13.76
N SER A 318 -0.77 1.26 14.62
CA SER A 318 -2.13 1.66 14.21
C SER A 318 -2.28 3.18 14.03
N ILE A 319 -1.89 3.70 12.86
CA ILE A 319 -1.84 5.14 12.57
C ILE A 319 -3.21 5.81 12.77
N ALA A 320 -4.29 5.26 12.23
CA ALA A 320 -5.62 5.87 12.32
C ALA A 320 -6.14 5.92 13.77
N LYS A 321 -5.93 4.83 14.54
CA LYS A 321 -6.25 4.76 15.97
C LYS A 321 -5.50 5.83 16.77
N VAL A 322 -4.19 5.97 16.53
CA VAL A 322 -3.35 6.99 17.18
C VAL A 322 -3.78 8.40 16.78
N ALA A 323 -3.93 8.66 15.48
CA ALA A 323 -4.33 9.97 14.95
C ALA A 323 -5.69 10.44 15.51
N ALA A 324 -6.66 9.53 15.67
CA ALA A 324 -7.95 9.85 16.28
C ALA A 324 -7.80 10.29 17.76
N LYS A 325 -6.91 9.65 18.53
CA LYS A 325 -6.62 10.06 19.92
C LYS A 325 -5.86 11.38 19.98
N LEU A 326 -4.90 11.61 19.08
CA LEU A 326 -4.20 12.90 18.98
C LEU A 326 -5.17 14.06 18.69
N ALA A 327 -6.15 13.85 17.80
CA ALA A 327 -7.16 14.84 17.46
C ALA A 327 -8.02 15.32 18.66
N VAL A 328 -8.10 14.52 19.72
CA VAL A 328 -8.80 14.86 20.98
C VAL A 328 -7.84 15.21 22.12
N GLY A 329 -6.61 15.57 21.78
CA GLY A 329 -5.66 16.21 22.67
C GLY A 329 -4.69 15.27 23.38
N PHE A 330 -4.63 13.99 23.05
CA PHE A 330 -3.54 13.14 23.54
C PHE A 330 -2.22 13.54 22.90
N THR A 331 -1.12 13.16 23.54
CA THR A 331 0.23 13.21 22.96
C THR A 331 0.77 11.81 22.76
N LEU A 332 1.74 11.64 21.85
CA LEU A 332 2.30 10.34 21.50
C LEU A 332 2.88 9.63 22.72
N ASP A 333 3.49 10.37 23.65
CA ASP A 333 4.08 9.84 24.88
C ASP A 333 3.03 9.33 25.89
N GLU A 334 1.80 9.87 25.85
CA GLU A 334 0.67 9.44 26.68
C GLU A 334 -0.01 8.16 26.13
N LEU A 335 0.18 7.86 24.84
CA LEU A 335 -0.41 6.70 24.19
C LEU A 335 0.50 5.47 24.29
N THR A 336 -0.11 4.28 24.30
CA THR A 336 0.61 3.00 24.30
C THR A 336 0.44 2.34 22.93
N ASN A 337 1.51 1.78 22.38
CA ASN A 337 1.48 0.93 21.21
C ASN A 337 0.91 -0.45 21.57
N ASP A 338 -0.12 -0.88 20.85
CA ASP A 338 -0.88 -2.09 21.19
C ASP A 338 -0.08 -3.39 21.00
N VAL A 339 0.89 -3.37 20.08
CA VAL A 339 1.71 -4.54 19.72
C VAL A 339 2.84 -4.77 20.72
N ALA A 340 3.70 -3.78 20.93
CA ALA A 340 4.86 -3.89 21.82
C ALA A 340 4.54 -3.52 23.29
N GLY A 341 3.43 -2.82 23.55
CA GLY A 341 3.05 -2.39 24.89
C GLY A 341 3.93 -1.30 25.50
N ILE A 342 4.67 -0.56 24.67
CA ILE A 342 5.50 0.60 25.01
C ILE A 342 4.79 1.90 24.63
N SER A 343 5.39 3.07 24.88
CA SER A 343 4.84 4.34 24.40
C SER A 343 4.65 4.34 22.88
N ALA A 344 3.66 5.06 22.36
CA ALA A 344 3.49 5.28 20.92
C ALA A 344 4.50 6.31 20.36
N CYS A 345 5.27 7.00 21.20
CA CYS A 345 6.25 8.01 20.78
C CYS A 345 7.59 7.38 20.35
N PHE A 346 7.60 6.59 19.27
CA PHE A 346 8.80 6.00 18.68
C PHE A 346 8.63 5.78 17.17
N GLU A 347 9.74 5.55 16.48
CA GLU A 347 9.74 5.14 15.08
C GLU A 347 9.88 3.61 15.00
N PRO A 348 8.93 2.90 14.37
CA PRO A 348 9.01 1.46 14.20
C PRO A 348 10.28 1.00 13.50
N SER A 349 10.78 -0.17 13.92
CA SER A 349 11.83 -0.91 13.22
C SER A 349 11.30 -2.28 12.85
N ILE A 350 11.62 -2.76 11.64
CA ILE A 350 11.16 -4.04 11.12
C ILE A 350 12.34 -4.90 10.67
N ASP A 351 12.33 -6.19 11.03
CA ASP A 351 13.36 -7.20 10.69
C ASP A 351 12.96 -8.04 9.45
N TYR A 352 12.13 -7.46 8.59
CA TYR A 352 11.58 -8.06 7.38
C TYR A 352 11.36 -7.01 6.29
N VAL A 353 11.06 -7.48 5.09
CA VAL A 353 10.65 -6.68 3.93
C VAL A 353 9.18 -6.92 3.66
N VAL A 354 8.45 -5.84 3.43
CA VAL A 354 7.07 -5.84 2.99
C VAL A 354 7.03 -5.43 1.53
N THR A 355 6.21 -6.11 0.72
CA THR A 355 6.01 -5.78 -0.70
C THR A 355 4.53 -5.67 -0.99
N LYS A 356 4.12 -4.51 -1.54
CA LYS A 356 2.78 -4.29 -2.07
C LYS A 356 2.80 -4.39 -3.59
N ILE A 357 1.81 -5.07 -4.17
CA ILE A 357 1.57 -5.09 -5.61
C ILE A 357 0.11 -4.71 -5.90
N PRO A 358 -0.16 -3.77 -6.82
CA PRO A 358 -1.51 -3.40 -7.17
C PRO A 358 -2.23 -4.48 -7.99
N ARG A 359 -3.54 -4.56 -7.82
CA ARG A 359 -4.44 -5.46 -8.55
C ARG A 359 -5.24 -4.67 -9.59
N PHE A 360 -5.27 -5.16 -10.83
CA PHE A 360 -5.93 -4.48 -11.97
C PHE A 360 -7.01 -5.33 -12.63
N ASN A 361 -8.08 -4.74 -13.17
CA ASN A 361 -9.14 -5.46 -13.91
C ASN A 361 -9.34 -4.98 -15.35
N PHE A 362 -8.27 -4.62 -16.07
CA PHE A 362 -8.36 -4.20 -17.48
C PHE A 362 -9.09 -5.20 -18.40
N ASP A 363 -9.08 -6.48 -18.06
CA ASP A 363 -9.83 -7.56 -18.72
C ASP A 363 -11.36 -7.33 -18.75
N LYS A 364 -11.90 -6.51 -17.85
CA LYS A 364 -13.33 -6.14 -17.81
C LYS A 364 -13.66 -4.90 -18.66
N PHE A 365 -12.66 -4.18 -19.18
CA PHE A 365 -12.83 -2.89 -19.86
C PHE A 365 -12.29 -2.93 -21.29
N TYR A 366 -13.08 -3.45 -22.22
CA TYR A 366 -12.68 -3.58 -23.62
C TYR A 366 -12.36 -2.21 -24.23
N GLY A 367 -11.13 -2.04 -24.73
CA GLY A 367 -10.65 -0.77 -25.31
C GLY A 367 -9.91 0.16 -24.33
N ALA A 368 -9.91 -0.15 -23.02
CA ALA A 368 -9.04 0.54 -22.08
C ALA A 368 -7.57 0.15 -22.34
N LYS A 369 -6.69 1.15 -22.39
CA LYS A 369 -5.24 0.92 -22.46
C LYS A 369 -4.73 0.50 -21.08
N ASP A 370 -3.85 -0.49 -21.03
CA ASP A 370 -3.27 -1.03 -19.79
C ASP A 370 -1.95 -0.35 -19.36
N ASN A 371 -1.61 0.76 -20.03
CA ASN A 371 -0.50 1.63 -19.63
C ASN A 371 -0.81 2.30 -18.29
N LEU A 372 0.20 2.37 -17.43
CA LEU A 372 0.17 3.05 -16.13
C LEU A 372 0.77 4.45 -16.27
N GLY A 373 0.30 5.37 -15.44
CA GLY A 373 0.74 6.76 -15.40
C GLY A 373 0.45 7.38 -14.04
N THR A 374 0.34 8.71 -13.97
CA THR A 374 0.05 9.44 -12.74
C THR A 374 -1.41 9.34 -12.29
N GLU A 375 -2.31 8.78 -13.10
CA GLU A 375 -3.70 8.51 -12.73
C GLU A 375 -3.85 7.03 -12.38
N MET A 376 -4.34 6.75 -11.16
CA MET A 376 -4.50 5.40 -10.64
C MET A 376 -5.57 4.61 -11.42
N ARG A 377 -5.30 3.34 -11.69
CA ARG A 377 -6.17 2.40 -12.44
C ARG A 377 -6.36 1.06 -11.74
N SER A 378 -5.58 0.80 -10.69
CA SER A 378 -5.75 -0.37 -9.83
C SER A 378 -7.06 -0.30 -9.03
N VAL A 379 -7.61 -1.48 -8.74
CA VAL A 379 -8.91 -1.67 -8.09
C VAL A 379 -8.78 -2.24 -6.67
N GLY A 380 -7.54 -2.46 -6.24
CA GLY A 380 -7.16 -3.03 -4.95
C GLY A 380 -5.67 -3.35 -4.97
N GLU A 381 -5.20 -3.98 -3.90
CA GLU A 381 -3.78 -4.29 -3.73
C GLU A 381 -3.58 -5.51 -2.85
N VAL A 382 -2.41 -6.11 -2.98
CA VAL A 382 -1.95 -7.17 -2.10
C VAL A 382 -0.70 -6.73 -1.38
N MET A 383 -0.51 -7.23 -0.17
CA MET A 383 0.72 -7.10 0.58
C MET A 383 1.28 -8.50 0.91
N ALA A 384 2.59 -8.62 0.98
CA ALA A 384 3.24 -9.79 1.57
C ALA A 384 4.43 -9.36 2.42
N VAL A 385 4.81 -10.24 3.35
CA VAL A 385 5.93 -10.04 4.26
C VAL A 385 6.90 -11.19 4.09
N GLY A 386 8.20 -10.91 4.00
CA GLY A 386 9.26 -11.91 3.95
C GLY A 386 10.53 -11.41 4.62
N THR A 387 11.38 -12.32 5.08
CA THR A 387 12.66 -11.95 5.71
C THR A 387 13.67 -11.33 4.74
N THR A 388 13.39 -11.45 3.44
CA THR A 388 14.18 -10.88 2.35
C THR A 388 13.23 -10.32 1.29
N PHE A 389 13.73 -9.41 0.45
CA PHE A 389 12.98 -8.92 -0.71
C PHE A 389 12.51 -10.06 -1.62
N ALA A 390 13.36 -11.05 -1.89
CA ALA A 390 13.01 -12.18 -2.75
C ALA A 390 11.83 -13.00 -2.20
N GLU A 391 11.85 -13.30 -0.90
CA GLU A 391 10.75 -14.01 -0.23
C GLU A 391 9.45 -13.20 -0.28
N SER A 392 9.52 -11.92 0.06
CA SER A 392 8.38 -11.01 0.05
C SER A 392 7.78 -10.88 -1.36
N MET A 393 8.61 -10.68 -2.38
CA MET A 393 8.21 -10.58 -3.78
C MET A 393 7.54 -11.87 -4.28
N HIS A 394 8.13 -13.03 -4.00
CA HIS A 394 7.53 -14.32 -4.35
C HIS A 394 6.15 -14.52 -3.72
N LYS A 395 5.99 -14.16 -2.44
CA LYS A 395 4.70 -14.24 -1.74
C LYS A 395 3.70 -13.26 -2.34
N ALA A 396 4.08 -11.99 -2.55
CA ALA A 396 3.20 -10.97 -3.12
C ALA A 396 2.67 -11.37 -4.50
N LEU A 397 3.53 -11.91 -5.38
CA LEU A 397 3.14 -12.41 -6.70
C LEU A 397 2.08 -13.51 -6.63
N ARG A 398 2.22 -14.44 -5.69
CA ARG A 398 1.28 -15.55 -5.49
C ARG A 398 -0.04 -15.11 -4.88
N SER A 399 -0.03 -14.02 -4.12
CA SER A 399 -1.22 -13.46 -3.50
C SER A 399 -2.08 -12.61 -4.45
N LEU A 400 -1.67 -12.39 -5.71
CA LEU A 400 -2.39 -11.52 -6.66
C LEU A 400 -3.72 -12.09 -7.17
N GLU A 401 -4.03 -13.36 -6.90
CA GLU A 401 -5.22 -14.04 -7.44
C GLU A 401 -5.28 -13.95 -8.97
N LEU A 402 -4.12 -14.20 -9.59
CA LEU A 402 -3.91 -14.24 -11.05
C LEU A 402 -3.32 -15.58 -11.52
N ASN A 403 -3.32 -16.60 -10.65
CA ASN A 403 -2.68 -17.91 -10.89
C ASN A 403 -1.17 -17.79 -11.22
N LEU A 404 -0.50 -16.81 -10.62
CA LEU A 404 0.95 -16.67 -10.71
C LEU A 404 1.60 -17.52 -9.63
N ALA A 405 2.43 -18.49 -10.02
CA ALA A 405 3.14 -19.34 -9.07
C ALA A 405 4.42 -18.67 -8.51
N GLY A 406 4.91 -17.62 -9.16
CA GLY A 406 6.11 -16.87 -8.80
C GLY A 406 6.51 -15.85 -9.88
N PHE A 407 7.79 -15.48 -9.91
CA PHE A 407 8.35 -14.50 -10.85
C PHE A 407 8.63 -15.12 -12.22
N THR A 408 7.58 -15.31 -13.01
CA THR A 408 7.64 -15.96 -14.33
C THR A 408 7.04 -15.09 -15.43
N GLU A 409 7.11 -15.56 -16.68
CA GLU A 409 6.35 -14.98 -17.78
C GLU A 409 4.83 -15.00 -17.49
N THR A 410 4.09 -14.07 -18.10
CA THR A 410 2.63 -14.06 -17.99
C THR A 410 2.06 -15.32 -18.67
N PRO A 411 1.23 -16.13 -17.98
CA PRO A 411 0.58 -17.29 -18.60
C PRO A 411 -0.18 -16.91 -19.88
N GLY A 412 0.04 -17.66 -20.96
CA GLY A 412 -0.70 -17.52 -22.22
C GLY A 412 -0.27 -16.36 -23.13
N ARG A 413 0.77 -15.58 -22.78
CA ARG A 413 1.35 -14.58 -23.69
C ARG A 413 2.48 -15.20 -24.52
N THR A 414 2.57 -14.81 -25.79
CA THR A 414 3.70 -15.19 -26.64
C THR A 414 4.98 -14.50 -26.19
N CYS A 415 6.08 -15.25 -26.18
CA CYS A 415 7.41 -14.72 -25.88
C CYS A 415 7.75 -13.60 -26.89
N PRO A 416 7.92 -12.34 -26.43
CA PRO A 416 8.14 -11.21 -27.31
C PRO A 416 9.57 -11.21 -27.88
N THR A 417 9.73 -10.58 -29.05
CA THR A 417 11.07 -10.25 -29.56
C THR A 417 11.73 -9.19 -28.68
N HIS A 418 13.05 -9.08 -28.75
CA HIS A 418 13.82 -8.08 -28.01
C HIS A 418 13.24 -6.65 -28.22
N GLU A 419 12.97 -6.26 -29.48
CA GLU A 419 12.42 -4.94 -29.80
C GLU A 419 11.02 -4.69 -29.18
N VAL A 420 10.15 -5.69 -29.20
CA VAL A 420 8.82 -5.59 -28.59
C VAL A 420 8.93 -5.47 -27.09
N LEU A 421 9.85 -6.22 -26.48
CA LEU A 421 10.08 -6.20 -25.04
C LEU A 421 10.68 -4.86 -24.58
N THR A 422 11.60 -4.27 -25.34
CA THR A 422 12.13 -2.91 -25.10
C THR A 422 10.98 -1.90 -24.99
N LYS A 423 10.04 -1.92 -25.95
CA LYS A 423 8.89 -1.00 -25.96
C LYS A 423 7.96 -1.22 -24.76
N ARG A 424 7.68 -2.49 -24.41
CA ARG A 424 6.85 -2.85 -23.25
C ARG A 424 7.47 -2.44 -21.92
N LEU A 425 8.79 -2.55 -21.77
CA LEU A 425 9.49 -2.17 -20.54
C LEU A 425 9.61 -0.64 -20.37
N ALA A 426 9.70 0.09 -21.49
CA ALA A 426 9.75 1.55 -21.51
C ALA A 426 8.39 2.21 -21.21
N THR A 427 7.27 1.52 -21.45
CA THR A 427 5.92 2.03 -21.16
C THR A 427 5.31 1.20 -20.02
N PRO A 428 5.30 1.71 -18.77
CA PRO A 428 4.77 0.97 -17.63
C PRO A 428 3.36 0.42 -17.91
N SER A 429 3.13 -0.85 -17.56
CA SER A 429 1.85 -1.54 -17.73
C SER A 429 1.66 -2.56 -16.62
N ARG A 430 0.45 -3.11 -16.48
CA ARG A 430 0.17 -4.18 -15.51
C ARG A 430 1.04 -5.44 -15.67
N TYR A 431 1.69 -5.61 -16.82
CA TYR A 431 2.54 -6.78 -17.13
C TYR A 431 4.03 -6.51 -16.93
N ARG A 432 4.43 -5.28 -16.61
CA ARG A 432 5.83 -4.85 -16.59
C ARG A 432 6.72 -5.78 -15.78
N LEU A 433 6.29 -6.19 -14.58
CA LEU A 433 7.04 -7.12 -13.74
C LEU A 433 7.29 -8.47 -14.43
N THR A 434 6.28 -9.05 -15.08
CA THR A 434 6.43 -10.31 -15.84
C THR A 434 7.20 -10.14 -17.16
N ASP A 435 7.14 -8.95 -17.77
CA ASP A 435 7.98 -8.59 -18.91
C ASP A 435 9.46 -8.49 -18.47
N ILE A 436 9.76 -7.99 -17.26
CA ILE A 436 11.12 -8.03 -16.68
C ILE A 436 11.58 -9.48 -16.45
N ALA A 437 10.73 -10.35 -15.89
CA ALA A 437 11.05 -11.78 -15.74
C ALA A 437 11.41 -12.41 -17.09
N THR A 438 10.66 -12.06 -18.14
CA THR A 438 10.90 -12.51 -19.51
C THR A 438 12.23 -11.98 -20.05
N ALA A 439 12.57 -10.71 -19.79
CA ALA A 439 13.83 -10.11 -20.23
C ALA A 439 15.04 -10.83 -19.63
N PHE A 440 15.02 -11.07 -18.32
CA PHE A 440 16.09 -11.81 -17.65
C PHE A 440 16.18 -13.26 -18.11
N ALA A 441 15.04 -13.93 -18.34
CA ALA A 441 15.02 -15.27 -18.92
C ALA A 441 15.61 -15.33 -20.34
N GLN A 442 15.52 -14.23 -21.11
CA GLN A 442 16.16 -14.06 -22.42
C GLN A 442 17.64 -13.62 -22.33
N GLY A 443 18.19 -13.49 -21.12
CA GLY A 443 19.60 -13.15 -20.89
C GLY A 443 19.92 -11.65 -20.91
N TRP A 444 18.92 -10.77 -20.77
CA TRP A 444 19.17 -9.33 -20.64
C TRP A 444 19.97 -9.02 -19.37
N THR A 445 20.81 -7.99 -19.42
CA THR A 445 21.52 -7.50 -18.24
C THR A 445 20.66 -6.54 -17.41
N VAL A 446 21.07 -6.29 -16.17
CA VAL A 446 20.39 -5.32 -15.29
C VAL A 446 20.44 -3.92 -15.91
N GLU A 447 21.56 -3.54 -16.51
CA GLU A 447 21.76 -2.24 -17.14
C GLU A 447 20.85 -2.06 -18.36
N GLU A 448 20.62 -3.13 -19.14
CA GLU A 448 19.70 -3.08 -20.28
C GLU A 448 18.26 -2.81 -19.83
N VAL A 449 17.81 -3.49 -18.76
CA VAL A 449 16.47 -3.30 -18.18
C VAL A 449 16.37 -1.94 -17.48
N GLN A 450 17.39 -1.52 -16.72
CA GLN A 450 17.41 -0.25 -16.02
C GLN A 450 17.32 0.94 -16.99
N ARG A 451 18.06 0.89 -18.10
CA ARG A 451 18.09 1.97 -19.09
C ARG A 451 16.69 2.29 -19.64
N VAL A 452 15.87 1.26 -19.84
CA VAL A 452 14.51 1.40 -20.40
C VAL A 452 13.45 1.64 -19.33
N SER A 453 13.57 0.98 -18.18
CA SER A 453 12.55 1.02 -17.12
C SER A 453 12.78 2.14 -16.11
N LYS A 454 14.03 2.60 -15.94
CA LYS A 454 14.46 3.51 -14.87
C LYS A 454 14.26 2.95 -13.45
N ILE A 455 13.90 1.67 -13.30
CA ILE A 455 13.81 1.00 -12.00
C ILE A 455 15.20 0.93 -11.38
N ASP A 456 15.31 1.17 -10.07
CA ASP A 456 16.60 1.17 -9.39
C ASP A 456 17.35 -0.18 -9.58
N PRO A 457 18.66 -0.15 -9.87
CA PRO A 457 19.48 -1.36 -10.05
C PRO A 457 19.37 -2.35 -8.89
N TRP A 458 19.18 -1.91 -7.65
CA TRP A 458 19.07 -2.80 -6.50
C TRP A 458 17.89 -3.75 -6.65
N PHE A 459 16.70 -3.25 -7.04
CA PHE A 459 15.54 -4.10 -7.30
C PHE A 459 15.79 -5.04 -8.46
N LEU A 460 16.40 -4.54 -9.54
CA LEU A 460 16.67 -5.32 -10.74
C LEU A 460 17.71 -6.43 -10.51
N HIS A 461 18.73 -6.20 -9.68
CA HIS A 461 19.68 -7.24 -9.27
C HIS A 461 18.99 -8.36 -8.48
N ASN A 462 18.12 -8.01 -7.52
CA ASN A 462 17.35 -8.99 -6.77
C ASN A 462 16.37 -9.77 -7.66
N LEU A 463 15.65 -9.09 -8.57
CA LEU A 463 14.76 -9.74 -9.53
C LEU A 463 15.53 -10.64 -10.50
N LYS A 464 16.73 -10.23 -10.91
CA LYS A 464 17.62 -11.06 -11.73
C LYS A 464 18.07 -12.29 -10.96
N GLU A 465 18.44 -12.16 -9.69
CA GLU A 465 18.80 -13.30 -8.85
C GLU A 465 17.66 -14.31 -8.73
N ILE A 466 16.42 -13.85 -8.53
CA ILE A 466 15.22 -14.71 -8.55
C ILE A 466 15.11 -15.46 -9.88
N SER A 467 15.27 -14.76 -11.01
CA SER A 467 15.20 -15.34 -12.35
C SER A 467 16.31 -16.38 -12.59
N ASP A 468 17.55 -16.05 -12.23
CA ASP A 468 18.70 -16.93 -12.37
C ASP A 468 18.58 -18.18 -11.48
N ASN A 469 18.08 -18.03 -10.25
CA ASN A 469 17.80 -19.15 -9.35
C ASN A 469 16.72 -20.07 -9.93
N GLU A 470 15.67 -19.50 -10.54
CA GLU A 470 14.62 -20.30 -11.19
C GLU A 470 15.19 -21.11 -12.37
N LEU A 471 15.95 -20.46 -13.26
CA LEU A 471 16.60 -21.13 -14.39
C LEU A 471 17.55 -22.23 -13.92
N GLY A 472 18.30 -21.97 -12.85
CA GLY A 472 19.16 -22.95 -12.20
C GLY A 472 18.39 -24.16 -11.67
N ALA A 473 17.31 -23.93 -10.91
CA ALA A 473 16.45 -24.97 -10.36
C ALA A 473 15.83 -25.84 -11.47
N ARG A 474 15.29 -25.21 -12.53
CA ARG A 474 14.75 -25.91 -13.71
C ARG A 474 15.81 -26.76 -14.39
N SER A 475 17.01 -26.22 -14.61
CA SER A 475 18.12 -26.95 -15.23
C SER A 475 18.57 -28.16 -14.42
N VAL A 476 18.68 -28.02 -13.09
CA VAL A 476 19.07 -29.11 -12.19
C VAL A 476 18.02 -30.22 -12.20
N ILE A 477 16.73 -29.87 -12.04
CA ILE A 477 15.63 -30.83 -12.06
C ILE A 477 15.58 -31.57 -13.41
N ALA A 478 15.68 -30.84 -14.53
CA ALA A 478 15.69 -31.42 -15.86
C ALA A 478 16.85 -32.41 -16.05
N LYS A 479 18.09 -32.01 -15.73
CA LYS A 479 19.27 -32.89 -15.84
C LYS A 479 19.15 -34.15 -14.99
N ILE A 480 18.61 -34.08 -13.78
CA ILE A 480 18.42 -35.26 -12.93
C ILE A 480 17.41 -36.21 -13.57
N ILE A 481 16.27 -35.68 -14.03
CA ILE A 481 15.21 -36.48 -14.66
C ILE A 481 15.69 -37.11 -15.96
N GLU A 482 16.37 -36.34 -16.82
CA GLU A 482 16.87 -36.80 -18.12
C GLU A 482 17.91 -37.90 -17.98
N ASN A 483 18.84 -37.78 -17.03
CA ASN A 483 19.95 -38.73 -16.88
C ASN A 483 19.61 -39.94 -15.99
N PHE A 484 18.76 -39.76 -14.98
CA PHE A 484 18.56 -40.76 -13.91
C PHE A 484 17.08 -41.05 -13.56
N GLY A 485 16.14 -40.31 -14.16
CA GLY A 485 14.70 -40.49 -13.97
C GLY A 485 14.14 -39.90 -12.68
N LEU A 486 12.81 -39.90 -12.57
CA LEU A 486 12.07 -39.30 -11.45
C LEU A 486 12.43 -39.87 -10.07
N LYS A 487 12.78 -41.16 -10.00
CA LYS A 487 13.18 -41.79 -8.73
C LYS A 487 14.44 -41.15 -8.15
N ALA A 488 15.40 -40.79 -9.00
CA ALA A 488 16.62 -40.12 -8.57
C ALA A 488 16.32 -38.70 -8.05
N LEU A 489 15.39 -37.97 -8.67
CA LEU A 489 14.97 -36.66 -8.16
C LEU A 489 14.44 -36.74 -6.74
N PHE A 490 13.63 -37.74 -6.41
CA PHE A 490 13.13 -37.92 -5.04
C PHE A 490 14.24 -38.25 -4.04
N GLN A 491 15.26 -38.99 -4.45
CA GLN A 491 16.44 -39.23 -3.63
C GLN A 491 17.23 -37.94 -3.39
N GLU A 492 17.39 -37.09 -4.40
CA GLU A 492 18.02 -35.78 -4.26
C GLU A 492 17.19 -34.82 -3.39
N PHE A 493 15.86 -34.90 -3.46
CA PHE A 493 14.97 -34.17 -2.55
C PHE A 493 15.20 -34.58 -1.10
N GLU A 494 15.29 -35.89 -0.82
CA GLU A 494 15.65 -36.43 0.50
C GLU A 494 17.06 -36.02 0.95
N ALA A 495 18.00 -35.93 0.01
CA ALA A 495 19.38 -35.50 0.26
C ALA A 495 19.52 -33.98 0.52
N GLY A 496 18.46 -33.19 0.28
CA GLY A 496 18.40 -31.77 0.66
C GLY A 496 18.08 -30.80 -0.46
N LEU A 497 17.93 -31.25 -1.72
CA LEU A 497 17.57 -30.38 -2.84
C LEU A 497 16.24 -29.66 -2.59
N LEU A 498 15.22 -30.36 -2.07
CA LEU A 498 13.92 -29.74 -1.80
C LEU A 498 14.01 -28.65 -0.73
N LYS A 499 14.81 -28.87 0.32
CA LYS A 499 15.09 -27.86 1.36
C LYS A 499 15.77 -26.62 0.77
N ARG A 500 16.70 -26.81 -0.16
CA ARG A 500 17.34 -25.70 -0.89
C ARG A 500 16.31 -24.91 -1.71
N LEU A 501 15.47 -25.59 -2.50
CA LEU A 501 14.44 -24.93 -3.31
C LEU A 501 13.45 -24.11 -2.45
N LYS A 502 13.05 -24.62 -1.29
CA LYS A 502 12.19 -23.85 -0.36
C LYS A 502 12.90 -22.65 0.27
N ARG A 503 14.22 -22.75 0.50
CA ARG A 503 15.06 -21.61 0.95
C ARG A 503 15.36 -20.59 -0.14
N GLU A 504 15.21 -20.98 -1.40
CA GLU A 504 15.13 -20.09 -2.56
C GLU A 504 13.68 -19.59 -2.78
N PHE A 505 12.76 -19.86 -1.83
CA PHE A 505 11.39 -19.35 -1.75
C PHE A 505 10.43 -19.79 -2.87
N PHE A 506 10.80 -20.82 -3.62
CA PHE A 506 9.94 -21.43 -4.63
C PHE A 506 8.72 -22.09 -3.98
N SER A 507 7.54 -21.82 -4.54
CA SER A 507 6.31 -22.48 -4.10
C SER A 507 6.30 -23.96 -4.48
N ASP A 508 5.48 -24.73 -3.78
CA ASP A 508 5.23 -26.13 -4.09
C ASP A 508 4.64 -26.26 -5.51
N ALA A 509 3.86 -25.26 -5.96
CA ALA A 509 3.36 -25.13 -7.33
C ALA A 509 4.47 -24.86 -8.37
N GLN A 510 5.44 -23.99 -8.08
CA GLN A 510 6.60 -23.77 -8.96
C GLN A 510 7.43 -25.05 -9.11
N ILE A 511 7.72 -25.73 -8.00
CA ILE A 511 8.50 -26.97 -8.01
C ILE A 511 7.77 -28.04 -8.83
N ALA A 512 6.46 -28.18 -8.67
CA ALA A 512 5.65 -29.09 -9.49
C ALA A 512 5.72 -28.72 -10.99
N SER A 513 5.64 -27.43 -11.33
CA SER A 513 5.79 -26.93 -12.70
C SER A 513 7.18 -27.25 -13.29
N PHE A 514 8.25 -27.13 -12.52
CA PHE A 514 9.60 -27.47 -12.97
C PHE A 514 9.73 -28.95 -13.31
N ILE A 515 9.14 -29.83 -12.49
CA ILE A 515 9.09 -31.27 -12.75
C ILE A 515 8.28 -31.57 -14.00
N ASN A 516 7.09 -30.96 -14.15
CA ASN A 516 6.23 -31.18 -15.30
C ASN A 516 6.88 -30.72 -16.61
N ALA A 517 7.57 -29.58 -16.58
CA ALA A 517 8.33 -29.07 -17.71
C ALA A 517 9.45 -30.03 -18.13
N ALA A 518 10.19 -30.59 -17.16
CA ALA A 518 11.26 -31.55 -17.42
C ALA A 518 10.74 -32.90 -17.97
N VAL A 519 9.55 -33.35 -17.55
CA VAL A 519 8.96 -34.60 -18.03
C VAL A 519 8.20 -34.42 -19.36
N GLY A 520 7.76 -33.19 -19.68
CA GLY A 520 6.96 -32.88 -20.86
C GLY A 520 5.49 -33.27 -20.77
N ARG A 521 4.99 -33.58 -19.57
CA ARG A 521 3.57 -33.85 -19.26
C ARG A 521 3.29 -33.64 -17.78
N GLU A 522 2.02 -33.41 -17.44
CA GLU A 522 1.56 -33.26 -16.07
C GLU A 522 1.76 -34.57 -15.28
N THR A 523 2.72 -34.56 -14.36
CA THR A 523 3.15 -35.74 -13.55
C THR A 523 3.26 -35.41 -12.06
N ALA A 524 3.49 -34.15 -11.70
CA ALA A 524 3.56 -33.63 -10.34
C ALA A 524 2.50 -32.56 -10.11
N THR A 525 1.95 -32.52 -8.90
CA THR A 525 0.99 -31.52 -8.44
C THR A 525 1.54 -30.79 -7.21
N GLU A 526 1.02 -29.59 -6.93
CA GLU A 526 1.35 -28.82 -5.72
C GLU A 526 1.15 -29.68 -4.45
N GLY A 527 0.01 -30.38 -4.34
CA GLY A 527 -0.28 -31.25 -3.21
C GLY A 527 0.69 -32.43 -3.05
N ALA A 528 1.23 -32.98 -4.15
CA ALA A 528 2.23 -34.04 -4.08
C ALA A 528 3.58 -33.52 -3.54
N VAL A 529 4.00 -32.33 -3.97
CA VAL A 529 5.20 -31.67 -3.44
C VAL A 529 5.02 -31.33 -1.96
N TYR A 530 3.86 -30.76 -1.59
CA TYR A 530 3.48 -30.51 -0.20
C TYR A 530 3.59 -31.79 0.66
N ALA A 531 2.95 -32.89 0.25
CA ALA A 531 2.96 -34.14 1.01
C ALA A 531 4.39 -34.71 1.19
N PHE A 532 5.23 -34.60 0.16
CA PHE A 532 6.63 -35.02 0.24
C PHE A 532 7.42 -34.14 1.22
N ARG A 533 7.20 -32.84 1.16
CA ARG A 533 7.80 -31.85 2.06
C ARG A 533 7.41 -32.12 3.53
N GLN A 534 6.15 -32.45 3.79
CA GLN A 534 5.68 -32.85 5.12
C GLN A 534 6.39 -34.11 5.64
N ARG A 535 6.61 -35.12 4.78
CA ARG A 535 7.37 -36.34 5.14
C ARG A 535 8.81 -36.05 5.59
N LEU A 536 9.42 -35.00 5.04
CA LEU A 536 10.77 -34.57 5.39
C LEU A 536 10.82 -33.66 6.63
N GLY A 537 9.67 -33.32 7.24
CA GLY A 537 9.61 -32.35 8.33
C GLY A 537 10.01 -30.93 7.91
N LEU A 538 9.84 -30.61 6.61
CA LEU A 538 10.22 -29.32 6.06
C LEU A 538 9.01 -28.37 6.05
N HIS A 539 8.91 -27.53 7.06
CA HIS A 539 7.81 -26.57 7.23
C HIS A 539 8.37 -25.15 7.28
N PRO A 540 7.58 -24.13 6.92
CA PRO A 540 7.97 -22.76 7.26
C PRO A 540 7.92 -22.59 8.78
N VAL A 541 8.62 -21.57 9.27
CA VAL A 541 8.40 -21.04 10.62
C VAL A 541 7.58 -19.75 10.51
N TYR A 542 6.90 -19.37 11.58
CA TYR A 542 6.11 -18.16 11.68
C TYR A 542 6.79 -17.17 12.63
N LYS A 543 6.99 -15.97 12.09
CA LYS A 543 7.57 -14.80 12.75
C LYS A 543 6.47 -13.80 13.06
N ALA A 544 6.62 -13.04 14.13
CA ALA A 544 5.65 -12.03 14.52
C ALA A 544 6.02 -10.64 13.99
N ILE A 545 5.00 -9.86 13.68
CA ILE A 545 5.11 -8.42 13.45
C ILE A 545 4.99 -7.74 14.81
N ASP A 546 6.09 -7.12 15.25
CA ASP A 546 6.27 -6.64 16.63
C ASP A 546 6.57 -5.14 16.76
N THR A 547 6.57 -4.40 15.65
CA THR A 547 6.94 -2.97 15.52
C THR A 547 8.36 -2.56 15.95
N CYS A 548 9.19 -3.48 16.47
CA CYS A 548 10.46 -3.15 17.12
C CYS A 548 11.62 -4.11 16.82
N ALA A 549 11.50 -4.96 15.80
CA ALA A 549 12.55 -5.85 15.32
C ALA A 549 13.15 -6.75 16.43
N GLY A 550 12.28 -7.29 17.29
CA GLY A 550 12.64 -8.19 18.38
C GLY A 550 13.24 -7.52 19.63
N GLU A 551 13.26 -6.18 19.71
CA GLU A 551 13.74 -5.47 20.92
C GLU A 551 12.81 -5.74 22.13
N PHE A 552 11.50 -5.77 21.89
CA PHE A 552 10.48 -6.05 22.90
C PHE A 552 9.61 -7.26 22.50
N PRO A 553 9.08 -8.01 23.48
CA PRO A 553 8.13 -9.07 23.16
C PRO A 553 6.81 -8.48 22.66
N THR A 554 6.25 -9.06 21.60
CA THR A 554 4.91 -8.70 21.12
C THR A 554 3.80 -9.26 22.02
N LYS A 555 2.68 -8.55 22.08
CA LYS A 555 1.42 -8.97 22.73
C LYS A 555 0.42 -9.57 21.74
N THR A 556 0.67 -9.44 20.44
CA THR A 556 -0.25 -9.85 19.38
C THR A 556 0.27 -11.08 18.64
N ASN A 557 -0.64 -11.90 18.12
CA ASN A 557 -0.30 -12.99 17.21
C ASN A 557 -0.51 -12.51 15.76
N TYR A 558 0.22 -11.47 15.36
CA TYR A 558 0.23 -10.97 14.00
C TYR A 558 1.43 -11.57 13.25
N LEU A 559 1.19 -12.51 12.33
CA LEU A 559 2.19 -13.49 11.90
C LEU A 559 2.41 -13.50 10.38
N TYR A 560 3.62 -13.85 9.97
CA TYR A 560 3.97 -14.21 8.60
C TYR A 560 4.89 -15.43 8.56
N SER A 561 4.81 -16.21 7.48
CA SER A 561 5.63 -17.40 7.26
C SER A 561 6.98 -17.07 6.62
N THR A 562 8.01 -17.84 6.97
CA THR A 562 9.32 -17.81 6.28
C THR A 562 9.98 -19.19 6.24
N TYR A 563 10.74 -19.44 5.16
CA TYR A 563 11.67 -20.58 5.07
C TYR A 563 13.13 -20.21 5.31
N ALA A 564 13.41 -18.92 5.54
CA ALA A 564 14.73 -18.48 5.93
C ALA A 564 15.12 -19.09 7.29
N PRO A 565 16.42 -19.18 7.62
CA PRO A 565 16.87 -19.62 8.93
C PRO A 565 16.41 -18.64 10.03
N ALA A 566 15.26 -18.92 10.64
CA ALA A 566 14.65 -18.09 11.66
C ALA A 566 14.13 -18.95 12.83
N ARG A 567 13.93 -18.30 13.98
CA ARG A 567 13.32 -18.92 15.16
C ARG A 567 11.80 -18.84 15.03
N GLU A 568 11.12 -19.93 15.39
CA GLU A 568 9.67 -19.95 15.57
C GLU A 568 9.27 -19.04 16.75
N GLU A 569 8.43 -18.05 16.48
CA GLU A 569 7.95 -17.08 17.49
C GLU A 569 6.50 -17.33 17.91
N TYR A 570 5.82 -18.22 17.20
CA TYR A 570 4.45 -18.59 17.49
C TYR A 570 4.31 -20.06 17.84
N LYS A 571 3.46 -20.33 18.84
CA LYS A 571 3.11 -21.69 19.23
C LYS A 571 1.60 -21.78 19.42
N PRO A 572 0.89 -22.55 18.58
CA PRO A 572 -0.52 -22.84 18.78
C PRO A 572 -0.80 -23.44 20.16
N ASP A 573 -1.95 -23.12 20.72
CA ASP A 573 -2.49 -23.82 21.89
C ASP A 573 -3.61 -24.81 21.50
N ASP A 574 -4.10 -25.55 22.50
CA ASP A 574 -5.11 -26.59 22.35
C ASP A 574 -6.55 -26.04 22.46
N ALA A 575 -6.73 -24.71 22.41
CA ALA A 575 -8.05 -24.10 22.47
C ALA A 575 -8.86 -24.41 21.21
N LYS A 576 -10.19 -24.49 21.36
CA LYS A 576 -11.09 -24.66 20.21
C LYS A 576 -10.94 -23.48 19.26
N LYS A 577 -10.70 -23.75 17.98
CA LYS A 577 -10.35 -22.71 17.02
C LYS A 577 -10.92 -22.95 15.63
N VAL A 578 -11.30 -21.87 14.98
CA VAL A 578 -11.85 -21.85 13.63
C VAL A 578 -10.99 -20.94 12.77
N VAL A 579 -10.55 -21.47 11.63
CA VAL A 579 -9.84 -20.70 10.61
C VAL A 579 -10.84 -20.09 9.63
N ILE A 580 -10.65 -18.81 9.30
CA ILE A 580 -11.44 -18.05 8.34
C ILE A 580 -10.48 -17.65 7.23
N LEU A 581 -10.77 -18.08 6.00
CA LEU A 581 -10.02 -17.64 4.84
C LEU A 581 -10.63 -16.33 4.35
N GLY A 582 -9.80 -15.29 4.25
CA GLY A 582 -10.20 -14.00 3.72
C GLY A 582 -10.36 -14.04 2.19
N SER A 583 -10.59 -12.86 1.61
CA SER A 583 -10.86 -12.75 0.18
C SER A 583 -9.62 -12.44 -0.66
N GLY A 584 -8.48 -12.01 -0.09
CA GLY A 584 -7.32 -11.55 -0.83
C GLY A 584 -7.50 -10.14 -1.42
N PRO A 585 -6.69 -9.71 -2.41
CA PRO A 585 -6.67 -8.33 -2.90
C PRO A 585 -7.96 -7.94 -3.63
N ASN A 586 -8.62 -6.87 -3.19
CA ASN A 586 -9.87 -6.39 -3.80
C ASN A 586 -9.84 -6.32 -5.33
N ARG A 587 -10.97 -6.69 -5.94
CA ARG A 587 -11.18 -6.66 -7.39
C ARG A 587 -12.67 -6.53 -7.71
N ILE A 588 -13.00 -6.11 -8.92
CA ILE A 588 -14.39 -5.94 -9.34
C ILE A 588 -15.13 -7.28 -9.23
N GLY A 589 -16.18 -7.33 -8.40
CA GLY A 589 -16.97 -8.54 -8.12
C GLY A 589 -16.51 -9.36 -6.91
N GLN A 590 -15.39 -8.98 -6.28
CA GLN A 590 -14.91 -9.50 -5.01
C GLN A 590 -14.28 -8.34 -4.24
N ALA A 591 -15.09 -7.52 -3.58
CA ALA A 591 -14.62 -6.33 -2.86
C ALA A 591 -14.86 -6.46 -1.34
N ILE A 592 -15.15 -5.33 -0.70
CA ILE A 592 -15.23 -5.19 0.76
C ILE A 592 -16.34 -6.04 1.39
N GLU A 593 -17.39 -6.40 0.65
CA GLU A 593 -18.50 -7.21 1.13
C GLU A 593 -18.08 -8.60 1.64
N PHE A 594 -17.02 -9.19 1.06
CA PHE A 594 -16.47 -10.47 1.50
C PHE A 594 -15.60 -10.28 2.76
N ASP A 595 -14.87 -9.17 2.83
CA ASP A 595 -14.12 -8.79 4.03
C ASP A 595 -15.05 -8.59 5.23
N TYR A 596 -16.17 -7.88 5.01
CA TYR A 596 -17.22 -7.69 6.00
C TYR A 596 -17.69 -9.04 6.58
N CYS A 597 -18.01 -10.01 5.71
CA CYS A 597 -18.42 -11.35 6.13
C CYS A 597 -17.36 -12.06 6.98
N CYS A 598 -16.08 -11.95 6.60
CA CYS A 598 -14.96 -12.52 7.35
C CYS A 598 -14.81 -11.91 8.74
N VAL A 599 -14.96 -10.58 8.86
CA VAL A 599 -14.91 -9.87 10.15
C VAL A 599 -16.08 -10.30 11.04
N GLN A 600 -17.31 -10.31 10.52
CA GLN A 600 -18.49 -10.76 11.27
C GLN A 600 -18.34 -12.20 11.76
N ALA A 601 -17.79 -13.09 10.94
CA ALA A 601 -17.51 -14.47 11.32
C ALA A 601 -16.52 -14.53 12.50
N SER A 602 -15.43 -13.77 12.43
CA SER A 602 -14.43 -13.70 13.50
C SER A 602 -15.03 -13.23 14.81
N LEU A 603 -15.79 -12.13 14.78
CA LEU A 603 -16.46 -11.59 15.95
C LEU A 603 -17.44 -12.60 16.57
N ALA A 604 -18.29 -13.24 15.75
CA ALA A 604 -19.25 -14.24 16.20
C ALA A 604 -18.56 -15.49 16.80
N ILE A 605 -17.45 -15.94 16.22
CA ILE A 605 -16.66 -17.07 16.75
C ILE A 605 -16.09 -16.73 18.14
N LYS A 606 -15.55 -15.52 18.30
CA LYS A 606 -15.03 -15.02 19.58
C LYS A 606 -16.12 -14.93 20.64
N GLU A 607 -17.32 -14.49 20.28
CA GLU A 607 -18.48 -14.46 21.18
C GLU A 607 -18.91 -15.85 21.67
N GLN A 608 -18.69 -16.90 20.87
CA GLN A 608 -18.91 -18.29 21.28
C GLN A 608 -17.77 -18.86 22.15
N GLY A 609 -16.77 -18.05 22.50
CA GLY A 609 -15.62 -18.47 23.32
C GLY A 609 -14.64 -19.39 22.59
N MET A 610 -14.66 -19.37 21.26
CA MET A 610 -13.68 -20.06 20.41
C MET A 610 -12.66 -19.06 19.89
N LYS A 611 -11.45 -19.53 19.57
CA LYS A 611 -10.45 -18.70 18.91
C LYS A 611 -10.76 -18.53 17.43
N ALA A 612 -10.81 -17.29 16.96
CA ALA A 612 -10.88 -16.97 15.55
C ALA A 612 -9.47 -16.77 14.98
N ILE A 613 -9.17 -17.45 13.87
CA ILE A 613 -7.92 -17.32 13.14
C ILE A 613 -8.23 -16.80 11.74
N ILE A 614 -7.66 -15.67 11.34
CA ILE A 614 -7.83 -15.14 9.99
C ILE A 614 -6.56 -15.39 9.17
N VAL A 615 -6.75 -15.83 7.93
CA VAL A 615 -5.69 -15.87 6.90
C VAL A 615 -6.12 -14.93 5.78
N ASN A 616 -5.39 -13.83 5.58
CA ASN A 616 -5.67 -12.89 4.48
C ASN A 616 -4.41 -12.07 4.16
N CYS A 617 -4.39 -11.38 3.02
CA CYS A 617 -3.22 -10.61 2.56
C CYS A 617 -3.57 -9.23 1.97
N ASN A 618 -4.79 -8.75 2.20
CA ASN A 618 -5.22 -7.44 1.73
C ASN A 618 -4.94 -6.36 2.80
N PRO A 619 -4.04 -5.40 2.56
CA PRO A 619 -3.65 -4.42 3.56
C PRO A 619 -4.72 -3.34 3.82
N GLU A 620 -5.69 -3.17 2.92
CA GLU A 620 -6.73 -2.14 3.04
C GLU A 620 -7.86 -2.53 4.01
N THR A 621 -7.88 -3.77 4.48
CA THR A 621 -9.07 -4.40 5.06
C THR A 621 -9.10 -4.43 6.59
N VAL A 622 -10.31 -4.54 7.14
CA VAL A 622 -10.53 -4.69 8.58
C VAL A 622 -10.18 -6.12 9.02
N SER A 623 -10.38 -7.14 8.18
CA SER A 623 -10.00 -8.52 8.55
C SER A 623 -8.51 -8.71 8.83
N THR A 624 -7.65 -7.89 8.23
CA THR A 624 -6.20 -7.88 8.51
C THR A 624 -5.81 -6.89 9.61
N ASP A 625 -6.76 -6.40 10.39
CA ASP A 625 -6.48 -5.78 11.69
C ASP A 625 -6.26 -6.87 12.75
N TYR A 626 -5.15 -6.79 13.48
CA TYR A 626 -4.83 -7.77 14.52
C TYR A 626 -5.82 -7.75 15.69
N ASP A 627 -6.61 -6.68 15.87
CA ASP A 627 -7.65 -6.61 16.90
C ASP A 627 -8.89 -7.49 16.56
N VAL A 628 -9.08 -7.85 15.29
CA VAL A 628 -10.29 -8.54 14.80
C VAL A 628 -10.29 -10.05 15.11
N SER A 629 -9.12 -10.69 15.13
CA SER A 629 -8.96 -12.14 15.35
C SER A 629 -8.02 -12.42 16.53
N ASP A 630 -7.99 -13.65 17.03
CA ASP A 630 -7.03 -14.06 18.07
C ASP A 630 -5.64 -14.33 17.49
N VAL A 631 -5.60 -14.73 16.21
CA VAL A 631 -4.40 -14.99 15.42
C VAL A 631 -4.64 -14.53 13.99
N LEU A 632 -3.75 -13.67 13.49
CA LEU A 632 -3.78 -13.18 12.12
C LEU A 632 -2.55 -13.68 11.38
N TYR A 633 -2.76 -14.46 10.33
CA TYR A 633 -1.72 -14.83 9.37
C TYR A 633 -1.82 -13.93 8.14
N PHE A 634 -0.85 -13.04 7.96
CA PHE A 634 -0.72 -12.20 6.76
C PHE A 634 -0.06 -12.99 5.63
N GLU A 635 -0.81 -13.93 5.04
CA GLU A 635 -0.29 -14.95 4.14
C GLU A 635 -1.05 -15.01 2.80
N PRO A 636 -0.38 -15.45 1.71
CA PRO A 636 -1.04 -15.78 0.46
C PRO A 636 -2.18 -16.79 0.67
N LEU A 637 -3.29 -16.61 -0.04
CA LEU A 637 -4.43 -17.55 -0.03
C LEU A 637 -4.21 -18.72 -0.99
N THR A 638 -3.04 -19.37 -0.89
CA THR A 638 -2.68 -20.53 -1.72
C THR A 638 -2.91 -21.84 -0.98
N LEU A 639 -3.03 -22.93 -1.73
CA LEU A 639 -3.13 -24.27 -1.15
C LEU A 639 -1.92 -24.56 -0.26
N GLU A 640 -0.70 -24.24 -0.70
CA GLU A 640 0.51 -24.38 0.11
C GLU A 640 0.42 -23.63 1.45
N SER A 641 0.18 -22.31 1.41
CA SER A 641 0.22 -21.45 2.61
C SER A 641 -0.86 -21.85 3.59
N VAL A 642 -2.10 -22.03 3.12
CA VAL A 642 -3.22 -22.47 3.96
C VAL A 642 -2.95 -23.87 4.54
N SER A 643 -2.43 -24.81 3.74
CA SER A 643 -2.13 -26.16 4.25
C SER A 643 -1.00 -26.17 5.29
N ASN A 644 -0.03 -25.24 5.23
CA ASN A 644 0.96 -25.10 6.29
C ASN A 644 0.32 -24.62 7.59
N ILE A 645 -0.55 -23.61 7.52
CA ILE A 645 -1.28 -23.07 8.67
C ILE A 645 -2.18 -24.14 9.29
N LEU A 646 -2.97 -24.85 8.48
CA LEU A 646 -3.88 -25.90 8.96
C LEU A 646 -3.13 -27.05 9.65
N SER A 647 -1.95 -27.43 9.15
CA SER A 647 -1.12 -28.47 9.76
C SER A 647 -0.49 -28.02 11.08
N LEU A 648 -0.15 -26.74 11.20
CA LEU A 648 0.36 -26.14 12.44
C LEU A 648 -0.76 -25.98 13.48
N GLU A 649 -1.86 -25.33 13.08
CA GLU A 649 -2.96 -24.98 13.96
C GLU A 649 -3.83 -26.17 14.33
N LYS A 650 -4.13 -27.08 13.38
CA LYS A 650 -5.10 -28.17 13.56
C LYS A 650 -6.46 -27.67 14.06
N PRO A 651 -7.14 -26.78 13.32
CA PRO A 651 -8.39 -26.18 13.77
C PRO A 651 -9.56 -27.16 13.78
N ASP A 652 -10.58 -26.86 14.58
CA ASP A 652 -11.84 -27.61 14.65
C ASP A 652 -12.71 -27.39 13.41
N GLY A 653 -12.52 -26.28 12.71
CA GLY A 653 -13.25 -25.92 11.51
C GLY A 653 -12.51 -24.91 10.64
N VAL A 654 -12.86 -24.90 9.35
CA VAL A 654 -12.37 -23.92 8.38
C VAL A 654 -13.57 -23.36 7.62
N ILE A 655 -13.70 -22.04 7.61
CA ILE A 655 -14.69 -21.30 6.83
C ILE A 655 -14.05 -20.87 5.52
N VAL A 656 -14.67 -21.27 4.42
CA VAL A 656 -14.21 -21.06 3.03
C VAL A 656 -15.30 -20.47 2.13
N GLN A 657 -16.46 -20.14 2.71
CA GLN A 657 -17.65 -19.68 2.00
C GLN A 657 -17.74 -18.15 1.87
N PHE A 658 -16.90 -17.43 2.61
CA PHE A 658 -16.95 -15.97 2.77
C PHE A 658 -15.85 -15.26 1.99
#